data_AF-A0A1A0MA47-F1
#
_entry.id   AF-A0A1A0MA47-F1
#
_cell.length_a   1.000
_cell.length_b   1.000
_cell.length_c   1.000
_cell.angle_alpha   90.00
_cell.angle_beta   90.00
_cell.angle_gamma   90.00
#
_symmetry.space_group_name_H-M   'P 1'
#
loop_
_entity.id
_entity.type
_entity.pdbx_description
1 polymer ?
#
loop_
_entity_poly.entity_id
_entity_poly.type
_entity_poly.pdbx_seq_one_letter_code
_entity_poly.pdbx_strand_id
1 'polypeptide(L)'
;MAAVGTDTTPAISDGVVGPRRRGKSRAPNFRYEGVVSAIRLELDANDPMVRRRVERQWDAVFRLRRALQRDAANRCRAYWVAHNERAIDPKALRERLGLTRKGIEAAAKAHIEASGWMRNHLTKAIGLHVADEVWQTIERHLFPDASGRRHGPPRVGSWRQFTRIPGRARSHTKATPTWETYRLAGTVDGHLNTYRHPALANEIGTAAAAAGQPAGSSILAQPAQLPAPARPAGGRWWEHSGALAVVFTGLPAGDLVLPVRLPHGAGQWAYLAHFLVNRDIWHKIDLVRVRDRKAPGGWRYYAHLLVHRGGYQSPTTRARRAQIPAARHAGVDANVSNLSVASFPVDEPDRLVVERIACTAEQQNTAARAAKKARARQKALDRSRRNTNAEQYGPSVRQHQRAQRRADQGLPAKQLLNPAGARHARPDGAPLVAYRHDTLSGAYQRTRADHAAATRRASQAKQARATAVAGRIVAAHGHTLTVEYTNISTWARLWGKRIALFSPGILVAALSRECRATGGALPRAGTGSTALSQHCLCGARVPKTLAVRTHDCPHCGLRGDRDLVSAALAACVRFADPDDPRTARVDYQLAHTLRQGWEASQQEWEGSVNRHQPPPSPDGAKAARTGSHHLVAPAEQAALGPPPNRSSQKPGRRGTSRKQPAPKLTGAA
;
A
#
# COMPACT_ATOMS: atom_id res chain seq x y z
N MET A 1 39.25 -56.72 -41.09
CA MET A 1 38.18 -56.50 -42.08
C MET A 1 37.63 -55.09 -41.90
N ALA A 2 37.76 -54.31 -42.97
CA ALA A 2 37.29 -52.95 -43.27
C ALA A 2 36.99 -51.97 -42.13
N ALA A 3 37.88 -50.98 -42.01
CA ALA A 3 37.63 -49.66 -41.46
C ALA A 3 36.69 -48.85 -42.39
N VAL A 4 35.79 -48.04 -41.82
CA VAL A 4 35.07 -46.99 -42.54
C VAL A 4 35.38 -45.66 -41.87
N GLY A 5 35.99 -44.78 -42.65
CA GLY A 5 36.62 -43.54 -42.24
C GLY A 5 35.64 -42.41 -41.93
N THR A 6 36.15 -41.51 -41.10
CA THR A 6 35.65 -40.16 -40.85
C THR A 6 35.69 -39.33 -42.13
N ASP A 7 34.53 -38.91 -42.61
CA ASP A 7 34.43 -37.83 -43.59
C ASP A 7 33.99 -36.55 -42.89
N THR A 8 34.98 -35.70 -42.61
CA THR A 8 34.81 -34.36 -42.03
C THR A 8 34.77 -33.38 -43.20
N THR A 9 33.58 -33.07 -43.69
CA THR A 9 33.38 -31.97 -44.64
C THR A 9 33.13 -30.68 -43.86
N PRO A 10 34.00 -29.65 -43.93
CA PRO A 10 33.70 -28.36 -43.33
C PRO A 10 32.66 -27.65 -44.21
N ALA A 11 31.45 -27.48 -43.69
CA ALA A 11 30.43 -26.65 -44.33
C ALA A 11 30.86 -25.17 -44.21
N ILE A 12 31.46 -24.65 -45.27
CA ILE A 12 31.64 -23.22 -45.51
C ILE A 12 30.23 -22.65 -45.77
N SER A 13 29.69 -21.89 -44.81
CA SER A 13 28.48 -21.09 -45.03
C SER A 13 28.88 -19.64 -45.31
N ASP A 14 29.24 -19.37 -46.56
CA ASP A 14 29.15 -18.02 -47.12
C ASP A 14 27.68 -17.70 -47.37
N GLY A 15 27.12 -16.90 -46.48
CA GLY A 15 25.74 -16.47 -46.56
C GLY A 15 25.42 -15.60 -45.37
N VAL A 16 25.59 -14.29 -45.53
CA VAL A 16 25.12 -13.28 -44.58
C VAL A 16 23.59 -13.39 -44.49
N VAL A 17 23.09 -14.26 -43.62
CA VAL A 17 21.66 -14.35 -43.32
C VAL A 17 21.27 -13.09 -42.57
N GLY A 18 20.67 -12.14 -43.30
CA GLY A 18 20.08 -10.95 -42.71
C GLY A 18 19.13 -11.31 -41.56
N PRO A 19 18.99 -10.46 -40.53
CA PRO A 19 18.22 -10.78 -39.34
C PRO A 19 16.77 -11.09 -39.71
N ARG A 20 16.31 -12.31 -39.42
CA ARG A 20 14.91 -12.75 -39.58
C ARG A 20 13.96 -11.69 -39.00
N ARG A 21 13.32 -10.90 -39.86
CA ARG A 21 12.30 -9.92 -39.46
C ARG A 21 10.97 -10.65 -39.27
N ARG A 22 10.49 -10.71 -38.04
CA ARG A 22 9.15 -11.23 -37.73
C ARG A 22 8.10 -10.33 -38.39
N GLY A 23 7.28 -10.90 -39.27
CA GLY A 23 6.15 -10.21 -39.90
C GLY A 23 5.16 -9.63 -38.88
N LYS A 24 4.39 -8.61 -39.29
CA LYS A 24 3.33 -8.02 -38.46
C LYS A 24 2.33 -9.12 -38.05
N SER A 25 2.03 -9.22 -36.76
CA SER A 25 0.95 -10.08 -36.26
C SER A 25 -0.38 -9.58 -36.83
N ARG A 26 -1.04 -10.39 -37.67
CA ARG A 26 -2.36 -10.06 -38.24
C ARG A 26 -3.52 -10.33 -37.28
N ALA A 27 -3.31 -11.12 -36.23
CA ALA A 27 -4.34 -11.43 -35.24
C ALA A 27 -4.45 -10.32 -34.18
N PRO A 28 -5.67 -10.00 -33.70
CA PRO A 28 -5.89 -9.04 -32.62
C PRO A 28 -5.14 -9.45 -31.35
N ASN A 29 -4.67 -8.46 -30.58
CA ASN A 29 -4.04 -8.73 -29.29
C ASN A 29 -5.04 -9.38 -28.35
N PHE A 30 -4.62 -10.45 -27.68
CA PHE A 30 -5.42 -11.10 -26.63
C PHE A 30 -5.86 -10.07 -25.57
N ARG A 31 -7.16 -10.06 -25.27
CA ARG A 31 -7.78 -9.29 -24.19
C ARG A 31 -8.50 -10.25 -23.25
N TYR A 32 -8.43 -9.97 -21.96
CA TYR A 32 -9.16 -10.67 -20.92
C TYR A 32 -10.08 -9.68 -20.21
N GLU A 33 -11.38 -9.94 -20.25
CA GLU A 33 -12.42 -9.05 -19.70
C GLU A 33 -12.88 -9.48 -18.30
N GLY A 34 -12.38 -10.63 -17.81
CA GLY A 34 -12.71 -11.12 -16.47
C GLY A 34 -11.92 -10.42 -15.36
N VAL A 35 -12.25 -10.78 -14.12
CA VAL A 35 -11.55 -10.31 -12.93
C VAL A 35 -10.16 -10.94 -12.81
N VAL A 36 -9.19 -10.13 -12.40
CA VAL A 36 -7.83 -10.58 -12.13
C VAL A 36 -7.50 -10.46 -10.64
N SER A 37 -6.63 -11.33 -10.16
CA SER A 37 -6.07 -11.25 -8.81
C SER A 37 -4.61 -11.67 -8.81
N ALA A 38 -3.90 -11.42 -7.71
CA ALA A 38 -2.50 -11.78 -7.62
C ALA A 38 -2.19 -12.49 -6.29
N ILE A 39 -1.38 -13.54 -6.37
CA ILE A 39 -0.76 -14.19 -5.21
C ILE A 39 0.72 -13.78 -5.14
N ARG A 40 1.21 -13.58 -3.92
CA ARG A 40 2.64 -13.37 -3.65
C ARG A 40 3.27 -14.67 -3.19
N LEU A 41 4.23 -15.16 -3.96
CA LEU A 41 5.00 -16.37 -3.68
C LEU A 41 6.42 -15.97 -3.25
N GLU A 42 6.91 -16.46 -2.11
CA GLU A 42 8.30 -16.21 -1.69
C GLU A 42 9.24 -17.08 -2.52
N LEU A 43 10.37 -16.51 -2.94
CA LEU A 43 11.39 -17.23 -3.71
C LEU A 43 12.59 -17.51 -2.82
N ASP A 44 13.01 -18.77 -2.75
CA ASP A 44 14.19 -19.17 -2.01
C ASP A 44 15.46 -18.77 -2.76
N ALA A 45 16.26 -17.91 -2.11
CA ALA A 45 17.57 -17.47 -2.58
C ALA A 45 18.63 -17.67 -1.49
N ASN A 46 18.46 -18.69 -0.64
CA ASN A 46 19.43 -19.03 0.40
C ASN A 46 20.69 -19.67 -0.21
N ASP A 47 20.54 -20.44 -1.29
CA ASP A 47 21.65 -20.94 -2.10
C ASP A 47 22.55 -19.77 -2.60
N PRO A 48 23.84 -19.73 -2.22
CA PRO A 48 24.76 -18.66 -2.62
C PRO A 48 24.94 -18.50 -4.13
N MET A 49 24.90 -19.58 -4.91
CA MET A 49 25.05 -19.54 -6.36
C MET A 49 23.81 -18.93 -7.01
N VAL A 50 22.62 -19.43 -6.66
CA VAL A 50 21.34 -18.89 -7.15
C VAL A 50 21.18 -17.43 -6.75
N ARG A 51 21.52 -17.07 -5.50
CA ARG A 51 21.50 -15.69 -5.01
C ARG A 51 22.36 -14.76 -5.85
N ARG A 52 23.62 -15.14 -6.11
CA ARG A 52 24.53 -14.35 -6.94
C ARG A 52 23.95 -14.11 -8.34
N ARG A 53 23.36 -15.13 -8.96
CA ARG A 53 22.74 -15.01 -10.30
C ARG A 53 21.54 -14.06 -10.29
N VAL A 54 20.66 -14.19 -9.29
CA VAL A 54 19.51 -13.27 -9.12
C VAL A 54 19.98 -11.84 -8.89
N GLU A 55 20.97 -11.61 -8.03
CA GLU A 55 21.49 -10.27 -7.73
C GLU A 55 22.12 -9.62 -8.97
N ARG A 56 22.86 -10.39 -9.77
CA ARG A 56 23.41 -9.92 -11.05
C ARG A 56 22.33 -9.59 -12.07
N GLN A 57 21.25 -10.38 -12.13
CA GLN A 57 20.08 -10.02 -12.93
C GLN A 57 19.47 -8.69 -12.49
N TRP A 58 19.24 -8.50 -11.18
CA TRP A 58 18.72 -7.23 -10.66
C TRP A 58 19.62 -6.05 -11.01
N ASP A 59 20.95 -6.20 -10.89
CA ASP A 59 21.92 -5.15 -11.26
C ASP A 59 21.87 -4.81 -12.76
N ALA A 60 21.86 -5.83 -13.62
CA ALA A 60 21.75 -5.66 -15.07
C ALA A 60 20.47 -4.90 -15.46
N VAL A 61 19.31 -5.32 -14.94
CA VAL A 61 18.03 -4.67 -15.24
C VAL A 61 17.98 -3.25 -14.70
N PHE A 62 18.53 -3.00 -13.51
CA PHE A 62 18.60 -1.66 -12.94
C PHE A 62 19.47 -0.72 -13.79
N ARG A 63 20.66 -1.18 -14.21
CA ARG A 63 21.57 -0.39 -15.04
C ARG A 63 20.94 -0.07 -16.39
N LEU A 64 20.29 -1.04 -17.02
CA LEU A 64 19.52 -0.82 -18.25
C LEU A 64 18.41 0.21 -18.06
N ARG A 65 17.58 0.04 -17.02
CA ARG A 65 16.51 1.00 -16.69
C ARG A 65 17.06 2.41 -16.48
N ARG A 66 18.17 2.54 -15.76
CA ARG A 66 18.80 3.83 -15.47
C ARG A 66 19.33 4.49 -16.73
N ALA A 67 19.93 3.73 -17.66
CA ALA A 67 20.36 4.22 -18.97
C ALA A 67 19.15 4.74 -19.77
N LEU A 68 18.10 3.94 -19.90
CA LEU A 68 16.87 4.33 -20.60
C LEU A 68 16.18 5.54 -19.98
N GLN A 69 16.17 5.68 -18.66
CA GLN A 69 15.61 6.85 -17.99
C GLN A 69 16.43 8.12 -18.27
N ARG A 70 17.75 8.02 -18.44
CA ARG A 70 18.58 9.15 -18.85
C ARG A 70 18.32 9.54 -20.30
N ASP A 71 18.26 8.56 -21.19
CA ASP A 71 17.90 8.79 -22.59
C ASP A 71 16.53 9.46 -22.70
N ALA A 72 15.54 8.93 -21.99
CA ALA A 72 14.20 9.50 -21.91
C ALA A 72 14.22 10.96 -21.43
N ALA A 73 14.94 11.24 -20.34
CA ALA A 73 15.04 12.59 -19.81
C ALA A 73 15.74 13.54 -20.78
N ASN A 74 16.80 13.10 -21.46
CA ASN A 74 17.52 13.89 -22.46
C ASN A 74 16.65 14.19 -23.67
N ARG A 75 15.99 13.16 -24.23
CA ARG A 75 15.07 13.28 -25.38
C ARG A 75 13.89 14.19 -25.06
N CYS A 76 13.28 14.07 -23.89
CA CYS A 76 12.20 14.97 -23.47
C CYS A 76 12.67 16.41 -23.31
N ARG A 77 13.88 16.65 -22.77
CA ARG A 77 14.43 18.01 -22.71
C ARG A 77 14.67 18.59 -24.10
N ALA A 78 15.25 17.81 -25.02
CA ALA A 78 15.44 18.22 -26.40
C ALA A 78 14.10 18.59 -27.07
N TYR A 79 13.06 17.79 -26.88
CA TYR A 79 11.71 18.07 -27.37
C TYR A 79 11.12 19.38 -26.84
N TRP A 80 11.37 19.69 -25.56
CA TRP A 80 10.87 20.92 -24.96
C TRP A 80 11.63 22.17 -25.42
N VAL A 81 12.95 22.05 -25.63
CA VAL A 81 13.82 23.14 -26.14
C VAL A 81 13.54 23.47 -27.61
N ALA A 82 13.24 22.47 -28.44
CA ALA A 82 12.93 22.63 -29.86
C ALA A 82 11.52 23.20 -30.12
N HIS A 83 11.25 24.40 -29.60
CA HIS A 83 9.93 25.04 -29.66
C HIS A 83 9.46 25.33 -31.09
N ASN A 84 10.34 25.78 -31.97
CA ASN A 84 10.03 26.06 -33.38
C ASN A 84 9.63 24.80 -34.15
N GLU A 85 10.46 23.75 -34.10
CA GLU A 85 10.15 22.46 -34.73
C GLU A 85 8.86 21.84 -34.16
N ARG A 86 8.62 21.98 -32.86
CA ARG A 86 7.42 21.47 -32.20
C ARG A 86 6.15 22.21 -32.65
N ALA A 87 6.26 23.50 -32.96
CA ALA A 87 5.14 24.29 -33.49
C ALA A 87 4.77 23.87 -34.92
N ILE A 88 5.76 23.45 -35.72
CA ILE A 88 5.57 22.99 -37.10
C ILE A 88 5.00 21.56 -37.12
N ASP A 89 5.73 20.58 -36.58
CA ASP A 89 5.28 19.19 -36.54
C ASP A 89 5.76 18.49 -35.25
N PRO A 90 4.92 18.48 -34.19
CA PRO A 90 5.27 17.84 -32.93
C PRO A 90 5.34 16.31 -33.02
N LYS A 91 4.78 15.69 -34.08
CA LYS A 91 4.85 14.23 -34.29
C LYS A 91 6.17 13.87 -34.97
N ALA A 92 6.54 14.50 -36.07
CA ALA A 92 7.82 14.28 -36.74
C ALA A 92 9.00 14.55 -35.80
N LEU A 93 8.95 15.62 -35.00
CA LEU A 93 9.96 15.90 -33.98
C LEU A 93 10.09 14.76 -32.95
N ARG A 94 8.97 14.19 -32.47
CA ARG A 94 9.01 13.04 -31.56
C ARG A 94 9.62 11.82 -32.22
N GLU A 95 9.28 11.54 -33.47
CA GLU A 95 9.83 10.41 -34.21
C GLU A 95 11.35 10.56 -34.41
N ARG A 96 11.82 11.73 -34.84
CA ARG A 96 13.25 12.10 -34.98
C ARG A 96 14.02 11.93 -33.67
N LEU A 97 13.45 12.39 -32.56
CA LEU A 97 14.07 12.25 -31.23
C LEU A 97 13.94 10.84 -30.62
N GLY A 98 13.26 9.91 -31.30
CA GLY A 98 12.99 8.58 -30.78
C GLY A 98 12.09 8.60 -29.52
N LEU A 99 11.24 9.63 -29.37
CA LEU A 99 10.18 9.73 -28.36
C LEU A 99 8.94 8.96 -28.83
N THR A 100 9.14 7.68 -29.12
CA THR A 100 8.09 6.71 -29.42
C THR A 100 8.36 5.43 -28.63
N ARG A 101 7.33 4.60 -28.42
CA ARG A 101 7.50 3.27 -27.80
C ARG A 101 8.61 2.48 -28.48
N LYS A 102 8.58 2.40 -29.81
CA LYS A 102 9.60 1.72 -30.62
C LYS A 102 10.99 2.34 -30.48
N GLY A 103 11.09 3.66 -30.37
CA GLY A 103 12.35 4.38 -30.18
C GLY A 103 13.03 4.08 -28.84
N ILE A 104 12.26 3.88 -27.78
CA ILE A 104 12.79 3.46 -26.47
C ILE A 104 13.14 1.96 -26.46
N GLU A 105 12.34 1.12 -27.12
CA GLU A 105 12.66 -0.30 -27.31
C GLU A 105 13.96 -0.49 -28.11
N ALA A 106 14.19 0.31 -29.16
CA ALA A 106 15.42 0.31 -29.94
C ALA A 106 16.62 0.72 -29.07
N ALA A 107 16.48 1.78 -28.26
CA ALA A 107 17.51 2.19 -27.31
C ALA A 107 17.83 1.07 -26.30
N ALA A 108 16.81 0.34 -25.81
CA ALA A 108 17.02 -0.76 -24.88
C ALA A 108 17.84 -1.89 -25.51
N LYS A 109 17.53 -2.25 -26.77
CA LYS A 109 18.33 -3.23 -27.53
C LYS A 109 19.77 -2.75 -27.68
N ALA A 110 19.98 -1.50 -28.09
CA ALA A 110 21.32 -0.93 -28.26
C ALA A 110 22.14 -0.98 -26.96
N HIS A 111 21.56 -0.61 -25.81
CA HIS A 111 22.24 -0.70 -24.50
C HIS A 111 22.62 -2.13 -24.13
N ILE A 112 21.75 -3.10 -24.38
CA ILE A 112 22.04 -4.52 -24.09
C ILE A 112 23.19 -5.01 -24.98
N GLU A 113 23.11 -4.75 -26.29
CA GLU A 113 24.12 -5.14 -27.27
C GLU A 113 25.48 -4.51 -26.94
N ALA A 114 25.52 -3.19 -26.74
CA ALA A 114 26.74 -2.43 -26.45
C ALA A 114 27.40 -2.81 -25.11
N SER A 115 26.63 -3.28 -24.12
CA SER A 115 27.23 -3.66 -22.84
C SER A 115 28.05 -4.94 -22.89
N GLY A 116 27.76 -5.86 -23.82
CA GLY A 116 28.32 -7.22 -23.86
C GLY A 116 27.85 -8.13 -22.71
N TRP A 117 28.05 -7.71 -21.46
CA TRP A 117 27.83 -8.54 -20.26
C TRP A 117 26.36 -8.70 -19.85
N MET A 118 25.47 -7.75 -20.18
CA MET A 118 24.07 -7.81 -19.70
C MET A 118 23.33 -9.06 -20.22
N ARG A 119 23.71 -9.59 -21.39
CA ARG A 119 23.10 -10.80 -21.96
C ARG A 119 23.31 -12.06 -21.14
N ASN A 120 24.31 -12.05 -20.25
CA ASN A 120 24.54 -13.14 -19.30
C ASN A 120 23.49 -13.18 -18.19
N HIS A 121 22.67 -12.13 -18.03
CA HIS A 121 21.75 -11.98 -16.90
C HIS A 121 20.34 -11.56 -17.28
N LEU A 122 20.10 -11.06 -18.49
CA LEU A 122 18.77 -10.72 -18.98
C LEU A 122 18.63 -11.04 -20.47
N THR A 123 17.38 -11.20 -20.91
CA THR A 123 17.04 -11.43 -22.31
C THR A 123 16.54 -10.14 -22.96
N LYS A 124 16.50 -10.12 -24.30
CA LYS A 124 15.90 -9.00 -25.07
C LYS A 124 14.46 -8.71 -24.63
N ALA A 125 13.70 -9.73 -24.20
CA ALA A 125 12.34 -9.57 -23.69
C ALA A 125 12.28 -8.67 -22.45
N ILE A 126 13.15 -8.89 -21.45
CA ILE A 126 13.24 -8.01 -20.27
C ILE A 126 13.56 -6.57 -20.69
N GLY A 127 14.46 -6.39 -21.66
CA GLY A 127 14.77 -5.06 -22.20
C GLY A 127 13.56 -4.33 -22.74
N LEU A 128 12.68 -5.03 -23.48
CA LEU A 128 11.43 -4.46 -23.99
C LEU A 128 10.45 -4.09 -22.87
N HIS A 129 10.35 -4.90 -21.81
CA HIS A 129 9.47 -4.58 -20.68
C HIS A 129 9.93 -3.37 -19.88
N VAL A 130 11.25 -3.23 -19.70
CA VAL A 130 11.83 -2.03 -19.07
C VAL A 130 11.61 -0.80 -19.96
N ALA A 131 11.78 -0.93 -21.28
CA ALA A 131 11.49 0.13 -22.23
C ALA A 131 10.03 0.59 -22.16
N ASP A 132 9.09 -0.35 -22.05
CA ASP A 132 7.66 -0.06 -21.91
C ASP A 132 7.34 0.71 -20.61
N GLU A 133 7.91 0.30 -19.47
CA GLU A 133 7.76 1.06 -18.22
C GLU A 133 8.31 2.48 -18.32
N VAL A 134 9.45 2.67 -18.99
CA VAL A 134 10.04 3.99 -19.21
C VAL A 134 9.17 4.81 -20.16
N TRP A 135 8.64 4.20 -21.22
CA TRP A 135 7.71 4.83 -22.15
C TRP A 135 6.48 5.39 -21.44
N GLN A 136 5.86 4.64 -20.51
CA GLN A 136 4.71 5.13 -19.72
C GLN A 136 5.05 6.38 -18.89
N THR A 137 6.32 6.61 -18.53
CA THR A 137 6.72 7.86 -17.85
C THR A 137 6.92 9.02 -18.82
N ILE A 138 7.34 8.74 -20.05
CA ILE A 138 7.46 9.71 -21.13
C ILE A 138 6.06 10.14 -21.58
N GLU A 139 5.17 9.19 -21.84
CA GLU A 139 3.81 9.43 -22.29
C GLU A 139 3.06 10.37 -21.35
N ARG A 140 3.06 10.06 -20.05
CA ARG A 140 2.44 10.91 -19.02
C ARG A 140 3.06 12.31 -18.89
N HIS A 141 4.30 12.49 -19.33
CA HIS A 141 4.96 13.79 -19.34
C HIS A 141 4.63 14.59 -20.61
N LEU A 142 4.55 13.90 -21.75
CA LEU A 142 4.30 14.50 -23.05
C LEU A 142 2.81 14.73 -23.35
N PHE A 143 1.90 14.03 -22.67
CA PHE A 143 0.46 14.17 -22.88
C PHE A 143 -0.27 14.44 -21.56
N PRO A 144 -1.25 15.36 -21.54
CA PRO A 144 -2.08 15.59 -20.37
C PRO A 144 -2.98 14.37 -20.10
N ASP A 145 -3.31 14.16 -18.82
CA ASP A 145 -4.37 13.24 -18.41
C ASP A 145 -5.76 13.82 -18.70
N ALA A 146 -6.81 13.07 -18.36
CA ALA A 146 -8.20 13.50 -18.53
C ALA A 146 -8.56 14.81 -17.78
N SER A 147 -7.74 15.23 -16.81
CA SER A 147 -7.88 16.50 -16.10
C SER A 147 -7.10 17.66 -16.73
N GLY A 148 -6.47 17.43 -17.88
CA GLY A 148 -5.60 18.39 -18.56
C GLY A 148 -4.20 18.50 -17.94
N ARG A 149 -3.85 17.66 -16.96
CA ARG A 149 -2.59 17.77 -16.21
C ARG A 149 -1.53 16.82 -16.74
N ARG A 150 -0.30 17.31 -16.86
CA ARG A 150 0.87 16.51 -17.25
C ARG A 150 1.66 16.09 -16.00
N HIS A 151 2.30 14.94 -16.07
CA HIS A 151 3.32 14.57 -15.09
C HIS A 151 4.63 15.32 -15.33
N GLY A 152 5.42 15.44 -14.27
CA GLY A 152 6.77 15.99 -14.35
C GLY A 152 7.71 15.14 -15.23
N PRO A 153 8.88 15.67 -15.59
CA PRO A 153 9.82 15.01 -16.49
C PRO A 153 10.25 13.62 -15.96
N PRO A 154 10.59 12.67 -16.85
CA PRO A 154 11.09 11.36 -16.45
C PRO A 154 12.25 11.48 -15.47
N ARG A 155 12.13 10.80 -14.32
CA ARG A 155 13.16 10.82 -13.27
C ARG A 155 13.97 9.53 -13.29
N VAL A 156 15.28 9.69 -13.07
CA VAL A 156 16.19 8.56 -12.90
C VAL A 156 16.03 7.99 -11.49
N GLY A 157 15.66 6.71 -11.41
CA GLY A 157 15.42 6.02 -10.14
C GLY A 157 16.70 5.66 -9.40
N SER A 158 16.57 5.37 -8.10
CA SER A 158 17.68 4.85 -7.28
C SER A 158 17.61 3.33 -7.14
N TRP A 159 18.77 2.68 -6.94
CA TRP A 159 18.85 1.22 -6.70
C TRP A 159 17.93 0.76 -5.58
N ARG A 160 17.83 1.57 -4.52
CA ARG A 160 17.04 1.25 -3.32
C ARG A 160 15.52 1.28 -3.58
N GLN A 161 15.07 2.08 -4.54
CA GLN A 161 13.66 2.17 -4.95
C GLN A 161 13.32 1.22 -6.10
N PHE A 162 14.33 0.62 -6.74
CA PHE A 162 14.13 -0.40 -7.75
C PHE A 162 13.80 -1.74 -7.08
N THR A 163 12.49 -2.02 -6.96
CA THR A 163 11.96 -3.18 -6.23
C THR A 163 11.12 -4.11 -7.07
N ARG A 164 10.96 -3.85 -8.37
CA ARG A 164 10.19 -4.69 -9.30
C ARG A 164 10.93 -4.85 -10.64
N ILE A 165 10.97 -6.07 -11.17
CA ILE A 165 11.25 -6.36 -12.58
C ILE A 165 9.95 -6.84 -13.22
N PRO A 166 9.43 -6.14 -14.23
CA PRO A 166 8.21 -6.56 -14.90
C PRO A 166 8.47 -7.82 -15.75
N GLY A 167 7.56 -8.79 -15.69
CA GLY A 167 7.54 -9.91 -16.62
C GLY A 167 6.58 -9.72 -17.79
N ARG A 168 6.73 -10.56 -18.81
CA ARG A 168 5.74 -10.74 -19.88
C ARG A 168 4.58 -11.61 -19.43
N ALA A 169 3.39 -11.24 -19.88
CA ALA A 169 2.20 -12.08 -19.79
C ALA A 169 2.25 -13.29 -20.74
N ARG A 170 1.62 -14.39 -20.30
CA ARG A 170 1.33 -15.58 -21.08
C ARG A 170 0.40 -15.24 -22.25
N SER A 171 0.70 -15.81 -23.40
CA SER A 171 -0.23 -15.84 -24.53
C SER A 171 -1.25 -16.95 -24.28
N HIS A 172 -2.54 -16.61 -24.21
CA HIS A 172 -3.62 -17.59 -24.12
C HIS A 172 -4.19 -18.00 -25.49
N THR A 173 -3.66 -17.42 -26.57
CA THR A 173 -4.05 -17.74 -27.96
C THR A 173 -3.36 -18.98 -28.53
N LYS A 174 -2.51 -19.65 -27.76
CA LYS A 174 -1.77 -20.85 -28.20
C LYS A 174 -2.00 -21.98 -27.21
N ALA A 175 -2.16 -23.19 -27.73
CA ALA A 175 -2.27 -24.40 -26.91
C ALA A 175 -1.03 -24.62 -26.03
N THR A 176 0.16 -24.24 -26.53
CA THR A 176 1.39 -24.24 -25.72
C THR A 176 1.60 -22.88 -25.05
N PRO A 177 1.77 -22.84 -23.72
CA PRO A 177 2.12 -21.62 -23.02
C PRO A 177 3.47 -21.14 -23.54
N THR A 178 3.46 -20.01 -24.22
CA THR A 178 4.63 -19.41 -24.86
C THR A 178 4.75 -17.95 -24.42
N TRP A 179 5.94 -17.40 -24.58
CA TRP A 179 6.25 -15.97 -24.43
C TRP A 179 6.29 -15.41 -23.01
N GLU A 180 6.23 -16.24 -21.98
CA GLU A 180 6.43 -15.81 -20.59
C GLU A 180 7.90 -15.44 -20.36
N THR A 181 8.17 -14.31 -19.70
CA THR A 181 9.54 -14.01 -19.24
C THR A 181 9.88 -14.88 -18.05
N TYR A 182 9.08 -14.78 -17.00
CA TYR A 182 9.18 -15.60 -15.81
C TYR A 182 8.01 -16.58 -15.83
N ARG A 183 8.31 -17.87 -15.75
CA ARG A 183 7.32 -18.95 -15.71
C ARG A 183 7.26 -19.54 -14.32
N LEU A 184 6.06 -19.86 -13.83
CA LEU A 184 5.92 -20.81 -12.73
C LEU A 184 5.88 -22.23 -13.31
N ALA A 185 6.82 -23.07 -12.91
CA ALA A 185 6.90 -24.49 -13.25
C ALA A 185 6.53 -25.34 -12.02
N GLY A 186 6.08 -26.57 -12.24
CA GLY A 186 5.66 -27.49 -11.18
C GLY A 186 4.15 -27.43 -10.94
N THR A 187 3.71 -28.20 -9.94
CA THR A 187 2.32 -28.20 -9.46
C THR A 187 2.28 -28.04 -7.95
N VAL A 188 1.14 -27.58 -7.43
CA VAL A 188 0.97 -27.48 -5.98
C VAL A 188 0.96 -28.87 -5.31
N ASP A 189 0.46 -29.90 -6.00
CA ASP A 189 0.46 -31.28 -5.53
C ASP A 189 1.88 -31.88 -5.54
N GLY A 190 2.64 -31.65 -6.62
CA GLY A 190 4.05 -32.03 -6.67
C GLY A 190 4.88 -31.34 -5.59
N HIS A 191 4.56 -30.08 -5.27
CA HIS A 191 5.19 -29.36 -4.16
C HIS A 191 4.80 -29.95 -2.79
N LEU A 192 3.53 -30.30 -2.59
CA LEU A 192 3.07 -31.02 -1.40
C LEU A 192 3.83 -32.34 -1.24
N ASN A 193 3.86 -33.17 -2.27
CA ASN A 193 4.51 -34.48 -2.24
C ASN A 193 6.03 -34.38 -1.97
N THR A 194 6.68 -33.34 -2.50
CA THR A 194 8.12 -33.12 -2.28
C THR A 194 8.44 -32.69 -0.85
N TYR A 195 7.63 -31.80 -0.26
CA TYR A 195 7.92 -31.17 1.04
C TYR A 195 6.86 -31.49 2.09
N ARG A 196 6.21 -32.65 1.98
CA ARG A 196 5.16 -33.06 2.92
C ARG A 196 5.69 -33.16 4.33
N HIS A 197 4.87 -32.77 5.30
CA HIS A 197 5.21 -32.99 6.69
C HIS A 197 5.16 -34.50 7.02
N PRO A 198 6.12 -35.05 7.80
CA PRO A 198 6.15 -36.48 8.11
C PRO A 198 4.89 -37.00 8.81
N ALA A 199 4.29 -36.18 9.67
CA ALA A 199 3.04 -36.53 10.37
C ALA A 199 1.76 -36.41 9.52
N LEU A 200 1.86 -36.00 8.25
CA LEU A 200 0.70 -35.90 7.36
C LEU A 200 0.38 -37.28 6.77
N ALA A 201 -0.87 -37.73 6.91
CA ALA A 201 -1.31 -39.03 6.39
C ALA A 201 -1.03 -39.20 4.88
N ASN A 202 -0.65 -40.42 4.47
CA ASN A 202 -0.27 -40.74 3.09
C ASN A 202 -1.38 -40.52 2.06
N GLU A 203 -2.64 -40.62 2.48
CA GLU A 203 -3.82 -40.40 1.64
C GLU A 203 -3.96 -38.92 1.22
N ILE A 204 -3.33 -37.99 1.95
CA ILE A 204 -3.38 -36.55 1.69
C ILE A 204 -2.28 -36.18 0.68
N GLY A 205 -2.45 -36.63 -0.56
CA GLY A 205 -1.51 -36.39 -1.67
C GLY A 205 -1.86 -35.20 -2.57
N THR A 206 -2.99 -34.55 -2.36
CA THR A 206 -3.48 -33.45 -3.23
C THR A 206 -3.73 -32.18 -2.43
N ALA A 207 -3.63 -31.02 -3.09
CA ALA A 207 -3.93 -29.72 -2.51
C ALA A 207 -5.40 -29.59 -2.10
N ALA A 208 -6.31 -30.30 -2.77
CA ALA A 208 -7.71 -30.39 -2.38
C ALA A 208 -7.88 -31.13 -1.04
N ALA A 209 -7.26 -32.31 -0.89
CA ALA A 209 -7.27 -33.06 0.37
C ALA A 209 -6.58 -32.28 1.51
N ALA A 210 -5.45 -31.63 1.22
CA ALA A 210 -4.74 -30.78 2.17
C ALA A 210 -5.56 -29.56 2.61
N ALA A 211 -6.39 -29.00 1.72
CA ALA A 211 -7.27 -27.89 2.04
C ALA A 211 -8.43 -28.28 2.99
N GLY A 212 -8.79 -29.57 3.03
CA GLY A 212 -9.79 -30.11 3.96
C GLY A 212 -9.26 -30.36 5.38
N GLN A 213 -7.95 -30.22 5.61
CA GLN A 213 -7.36 -30.47 6.92
C GLN A 213 -7.71 -29.38 7.94
N PRO A 214 -7.86 -29.74 9.24
CA PRO A 214 -8.12 -28.78 10.30
C PRO A 214 -7.14 -27.60 10.32
N ALA A 215 -7.65 -26.45 10.77
CA ALA A 215 -6.82 -25.28 10.99
C ALA A 215 -5.72 -25.57 12.02
N GLY A 216 -4.46 -25.44 11.61
CA GLY A 216 -3.31 -25.70 12.48
C GLY A 216 -2.53 -26.98 12.12
N SER A 217 -3.09 -27.84 11.25
CA SER A 217 -2.37 -29.02 10.76
C SER A 217 -1.06 -28.65 10.05
N SER A 218 0.01 -29.33 10.43
CA SER A 218 1.32 -29.22 9.77
C SER A 218 1.29 -30.00 8.45
N ILE A 219 1.12 -29.28 7.34
CA ILE A 219 1.03 -29.91 6.01
C ILE A 219 2.39 -30.00 5.29
N LEU A 220 3.26 -29.01 5.49
CA LEU A 220 4.58 -28.93 4.84
C LEU A 220 5.71 -28.95 5.87
N ALA A 221 6.81 -29.59 5.51
CA ALA A 221 8.11 -29.54 6.16
C ALA A 221 9.18 -29.07 5.15
N GLN A 222 9.07 -27.83 4.69
CA GLN A 222 10.05 -27.26 3.76
C GLN A 222 11.40 -27.01 4.46
N PRO A 223 12.55 -27.49 3.93
CA PRO A 223 13.86 -27.22 4.51
C PRO A 223 14.19 -25.73 4.49
N ALA A 224 15.20 -25.32 5.29
CA ALA A 224 15.65 -23.93 5.35
C ALA A 224 16.16 -23.40 4.00
N GLN A 225 16.80 -24.27 3.21
CA GLN A 225 17.17 -24.02 1.83
C GLN A 225 16.43 -25.03 0.94
N LEU A 226 15.53 -24.53 0.08
CA LEU A 226 14.86 -25.36 -0.90
C LEU A 226 15.83 -25.71 -2.04
N PRO A 227 15.98 -27.00 -2.42
CA PRO A 227 16.75 -27.36 -3.59
C PRO A 227 16.06 -26.87 -4.87
N ALA A 228 16.86 -26.38 -5.83
CA ALA A 228 16.36 -26.05 -7.16
C ALA A 228 15.96 -27.34 -7.89
N PRO A 229 14.72 -27.45 -8.41
CA PRO A 229 14.35 -28.61 -9.21
C PRO A 229 15.24 -28.67 -10.47
N ALA A 230 15.57 -29.89 -10.88
CA ALA A 230 16.27 -30.12 -12.15
C ALA A 230 15.32 -29.89 -13.33
N ARG A 231 15.88 -29.59 -14.49
CA ARG A 231 15.12 -29.49 -15.73
C ARG A 231 14.59 -30.90 -16.10
N PRO A 232 13.32 -31.05 -16.52
CA PRO A 232 12.77 -32.35 -16.91
C PRO A 232 13.56 -33.00 -18.05
N ALA A 233 13.54 -34.34 -18.13
CA ALA A 233 14.24 -35.11 -19.17
C ALA A 233 13.82 -34.73 -20.60
N GLY A 234 12.53 -34.45 -20.83
CA GLY A 234 12.02 -33.93 -22.10
C GLY A 234 12.48 -32.50 -22.44
N GLY A 235 13.27 -31.88 -21.54
CA GLY A 235 13.92 -30.60 -21.75
C GLY A 235 12.98 -29.40 -21.65
N ARG A 236 11.68 -29.57 -21.34
CA ARG A 236 10.72 -28.47 -21.31
C ARG A 236 10.10 -28.28 -19.92
N TRP A 237 10.27 -27.08 -19.36
CA TRP A 237 9.75 -26.73 -18.03
C TRP A 237 8.23 -26.81 -17.85
N TRP A 238 7.44 -26.94 -18.93
CA TRP A 238 5.98 -27.12 -18.78
C TRP A 238 5.61 -28.57 -18.43
N GLU A 239 6.49 -29.54 -18.68
CA GLU A 239 6.35 -30.94 -18.30
C GLU A 239 6.69 -31.17 -16.82
N HIS A 240 7.35 -30.19 -16.17
CA HIS A 240 7.69 -30.27 -14.76
C HIS A 240 6.43 -30.29 -13.90
N SER A 241 6.19 -31.41 -13.22
CA SER A 241 5.04 -31.63 -12.33
C SER A 241 5.41 -31.59 -10.85
N GLY A 242 6.71 -31.58 -10.50
CA GLY A 242 7.20 -31.60 -9.12
C GLY A 242 7.07 -30.26 -8.40
N ALA A 243 7.99 -30.01 -7.46
CA ALA A 243 7.99 -28.80 -6.64
C ALA A 243 7.97 -27.50 -7.46
N LEU A 244 7.14 -26.55 -7.00
CA LEU A 244 6.98 -25.23 -7.62
C LEU A 244 8.29 -24.45 -7.65
N ALA A 245 8.63 -23.90 -8.82
CA ALA A 245 9.77 -23.00 -9.01
C ALA A 245 9.47 -21.95 -10.08
N VAL A 246 10.00 -20.74 -9.89
CA VAL A 246 9.99 -19.72 -10.93
C VAL A 246 11.23 -19.88 -11.79
N VAL A 247 11.02 -19.99 -13.10
CA VAL A 247 12.05 -20.27 -14.09
C VAL A 247 12.18 -19.10 -15.05
N PHE A 248 13.43 -18.73 -15.31
CA PHE A 248 13.82 -17.78 -16.34
C PHE A 248 14.85 -18.43 -17.27
N THR A 249 14.48 -18.62 -18.54
CA THR A 249 15.28 -19.35 -19.53
C THR A 249 15.94 -18.42 -20.54
N GLY A 250 16.82 -18.98 -21.38
CA GLY A 250 17.45 -18.26 -22.49
C GLY A 250 18.66 -17.42 -22.08
N LEU A 251 19.29 -17.77 -20.96
CA LEU A 251 20.57 -17.22 -20.54
C LEU A 251 21.72 -18.15 -20.98
N PRO A 252 22.90 -17.61 -21.37
CA PRO A 252 24.06 -18.42 -21.72
C PRO A 252 24.53 -19.36 -20.60
N ALA A 253 24.46 -18.92 -19.34
CA ALA A 253 24.86 -19.70 -18.17
C ALA A 253 23.76 -20.67 -17.67
N GLY A 254 22.88 -21.11 -18.56
CA GLY A 254 21.74 -21.98 -18.25
C GLY A 254 20.56 -21.27 -17.58
N ASP A 255 19.49 -22.02 -17.30
CA ASP A 255 18.26 -21.46 -16.73
C ASP A 255 18.47 -20.93 -15.30
N LEU A 256 17.83 -19.82 -14.97
CA LEU A 256 17.75 -19.32 -13.59
C LEU A 256 16.47 -19.89 -12.96
N VAL A 257 16.65 -20.81 -12.03
CA VAL A 257 15.57 -21.52 -11.33
C VAL A 257 15.50 -21.05 -9.88
N LEU A 258 14.34 -20.57 -9.45
CA LEU A 258 14.09 -20.00 -8.13
C LEU A 258 13.00 -20.82 -7.44
N PRO A 259 13.35 -21.71 -6.48
CA PRO A 259 12.36 -22.47 -5.73
C PRO A 259 11.33 -21.57 -5.09
N VAL A 260 10.06 -21.97 -5.13
CA VAL A 260 8.98 -21.25 -4.46
C VAL A 260 8.82 -21.80 -3.05
N ARG A 261 8.84 -20.92 -2.06
CA ARG A 261 8.49 -21.23 -0.68
C ARG A 261 7.01 -20.90 -0.44
N LEU A 262 6.20 -21.93 -0.20
CA LEU A 262 4.79 -21.73 0.14
C LEU A 262 4.63 -21.30 1.61
N PRO A 263 3.67 -20.41 1.92
CA PRO A 263 3.39 -19.99 3.30
C PRO A 263 2.92 -21.17 4.16
N HIS A 264 3.35 -21.18 5.42
CA HIS A 264 2.98 -22.20 6.41
C HIS A 264 1.98 -21.58 7.40
N GLY A 265 0.93 -22.31 7.75
CA GLY A 265 -0.03 -21.86 8.76
C GLY A 265 -1.47 -22.32 8.51
N ALA A 266 -2.29 -22.18 9.54
CA ALA A 266 -3.71 -22.53 9.52
C ALA A 266 -4.46 -21.86 8.36
N GLY A 267 -5.26 -22.65 7.63
CA GLY A 267 -6.15 -22.17 6.57
C GLY A 267 -5.45 -21.66 5.30
N GLN A 268 -4.13 -21.81 5.17
CA GLN A 268 -3.41 -21.35 3.97
C GLN A 268 -3.69 -22.23 2.74
N TRP A 269 -4.02 -23.51 2.91
CA TRP A 269 -4.13 -24.44 1.79
C TRP A 269 -5.32 -24.19 0.87
N ALA A 270 -6.48 -23.85 1.41
CA ALA A 270 -7.62 -23.43 0.58
C ALA A 270 -7.28 -22.17 -0.25
N TYR A 271 -6.54 -21.23 0.34
CA TYR A 271 -6.01 -20.06 -0.37
C TYR A 271 -5.00 -20.46 -1.46
N LEU A 272 -4.03 -21.33 -1.15
CA LEU A 272 -3.04 -21.79 -2.13
C LEU A 272 -3.69 -22.57 -3.27
N ALA A 273 -4.63 -23.47 -2.96
CA ALA A 273 -5.35 -24.26 -3.94
C ALA A 273 -6.12 -23.38 -4.94
N HIS A 274 -6.77 -22.32 -4.44
CA HIS A 274 -7.50 -21.35 -5.27
C HIS A 274 -6.64 -20.73 -6.38
N PHE A 275 -5.36 -20.45 -6.10
CA PHE A 275 -4.45 -19.79 -7.03
C PHE A 275 -3.57 -20.76 -7.82
N LEU A 276 -3.24 -21.93 -7.28
CA LEU A 276 -2.13 -22.77 -7.77
C LEU A 276 -2.55 -24.13 -8.32
N VAL A 277 -3.77 -24.62 -8.07
CA VAL A 277 -4.23 -25.91 -8.62
C VAL A 277 -4.39 -25.83 -10.14
N ASN A 278 -5.06 -24.80 -10.64
CA ASN A 278 -5.28 -24.62 -12.07
C ASN A 278 -4.14 -23.77 -12.67
N ARG A 279 -3.38 -24.35 -13.59
CA ARG A 279 -2.25 -23.69 -14.28
C ARG A 279 -2.69 -22.78 -15.42
N ASP A 280 -3.88 -22.98 -15.97
CA ASP A 280 -4.38 -22.21 -17.13
C ASP A 280 -4.82 -20.81 -16.78
N ILE A 281 -5.12 -20.56 -15.50
CA ILE A 281 -5.39 -19.23 -15.01
C ILE A 281 -4.11 -18.40 -14.78
N TRP A 282 -2.91 -19.00 -14.81
CA TRP A 282 -1.66 -18.28 -14.60
C TRP A 282 -1.37 -17.37 -15.79
N HIS A 283 -1.19 -16.08 -15.51
CA HIS A 283 -1.07 -15.08 -16.57
C HIS A 283 0.29 -14.41 -16.62
N LYS A 284 0.79 -13.87 -15.50
CA LYS A 284 2.01 -13.06 -15.51
C LYS A 284 2.72 -13.09 -14.16
N ILE A 285 4.04 -13.13 -14.19
CA ILE A 285 4.88 -12.97 -12.99
C ILE A 285 5.69 -11.70 -13.08
N ASP A 286 5.57 -10.83 -12.07
CA ASP A 286 6.54 -9.78 -11.79
C ASP A 286 7.46 -10.25 -10.66
N LEU A 287 8.78 -10.12 -10.84
CA LEU A 287 9.72 -10.33 -9.74
C LEU A 287 9.77 -9.08 -8.86
N VAL A 288 9.64 -9.28 -7.56
CA VAL A 288 9.61 -8.22 -6.56
C VAL A 288 10.65 -8.52 -5.49
N ARG A 289 11.32 -7.49 -4.99
CA ARG A 289 12.23 -7.63 -3.84
C ARG A 289 11.89 -6.66 -2.73
N VAL A 290 12.08 -7.12 -1.50
CA VAL A 290 11.83 -6.35 -0.28
C VAL A 290 13.08 -6.38 0.58
N ARG A 291 13.54 -5.19 1.01
CA ARG A 291 14.66 -5.12 1.97
C ARG A 291 14.30 -5.89 3.24
N ASP A 292 15.16 -6.84 3.57
CA ASP A 292 15.14 -7.56 4.84
C ASP A 292 16.58 -7.86 5.24
N ARG A 293 17.02 -7.29 6.36
CA ARG A 293 18.38 -7.52 6.87
C ARG A 293 18.60 -8.94 7.36
N LYS A 294 17.52 -9.69 7.63
CA LYS A 294 17.59 -11.09 8.08
C LYS A 294 17.70 -12.05 6.91
N ALA A 295 17.40 -11.61 5.70
CA ALA A 295 17.52 -12.44 4.51
C ALA A 295 18.97 -12.37 3.98
N PRO A 296 19.52 -13.49 3.44
CA PRO A 296 20.82 -13.46 2.79
C PRO A 296 20.85 -12.43 1.65
N GLY A 297 21.95 -11.68 1.53
CA GLY A 297 22.07 -10.57 0.57
C GLY A 297 21.25 -9.31 0.93
N GLY A 298 20.53 -9.31 2.06
CA GLY A 298 19.77 -8.15 2.55
C GLY A 298 18.45 -7.89 1.80
N TRP A 299 17.96 -8.90 1.07
CA TRP A 299 16.72 -8.84 0.28
C TRP A 299 15.96 -10.16 0.36
N ARG A 300 14.64 -10.09 0.52
CA ARG A 300 13.73 -11.18 0.17
C ARG A 300 13.19 -10.98 -1.23
N TYR A 301 13.03 -12.07 -1.95
CA TYR A 301 12.50 -12.09 -3.31
C TYR A 301 11.11 -12.73 -3.33
N TYR A 302 10.25 -12.20 -4.19
CA TYR A 302 8.88 -12.66 -4.37
C TYR A 302 8.55 -12.72 -5.85
N ALA A 303 7.77 -13.71 -6.24
CA ALA A 303 7.03 -13.69 -7.49
C ALA A 303 5.60 -13.21 -7.19
N HIS A 304 5.21 -12.12 -7.83
CA HIS A 304 3.82 -11.67 -7.85
C HIS A 304 3.16 -12.30 -9.08
N LEU A 305 2.45 -13.41 -8.86
CA LEU A 305 1.75 -14.14 -9.90
C LEU A 305 0.34 -13.56 -10.06
N LEU A 306 0.09 -12.91 -11.19
CA LEU A 306 -1.25 -12.50 -11.63
C LEU A 306 -1.97 -13.70 -12.25
N VAL A 307 -3.23 -13.88 -11.89
CA VAL A 307 -4.11 -14.92 -12.41
C VAL A 307 -5.42 -14.35 -12.97
N HIS A 308 -5.97 -15.02 -13.98
CA HIS A 308 -7.30 -14.78 -14.57
C HIS A 308 -8.41 -15.41 -13.73
N ARG A 309 -8.51 -14.96 -12.48
CA ARG A 309 -9.52 -15.40 -11.53
C ARG A 309 -9.73 -14.30 -10.49
N GLY A 310 -10.93 -14.23 -9.93
CA GLY A 310 -11.21 -13.38 -8.78
C GLY A 310 -10.36 -13.74 -7.55
N GLY A 311 -10.25 -12.79 -6.61
CA GLY A 311 -9.53 -13.04 -5.36
C GLY A 311 -10.18 -14.16 -4.53
N TYR A 312 -9.36 -14.85 -3.74
CA TYR A 312 -9.84 -15.88 -2.82
C TYR A 312 -10.79 -15.31 -1.76
N GLN A 313 -11.86 -16.04 -1.46
CA GLN A 313 -12.79 -15.76 -0.37
C GLN A 313 -12.83 -16.97 0.57
N SER A 314 -12.61 -16.74 1.86
CA SER A 314 -12.68 -17.83 2.84
C SER A 314 -14.12 -18.35 3.00
N PRO A 315 -14.33 -19.63 3.40
CA PRO A 315 -15.64 -20.16 3.72
C PRO A 315 -16.42 -19.28 4.70
N THR A 316 -15.76 -18.78 5.76
CA THR A 316 -16.36 -17.86 6.74
C THR A 316 -16.81 -16.54 6.10
N THR A 317 -16.04 -16.01 5.14
CA THR A 317 -16.44 -14.79 4.41
C THR A 317 -17.65 -15.05 3.53
N ARG A 318 -17.68 -16.20 2.83
CA ARG A 318 -18.83 -16.59 2.00
C ARG A 318 -20.09 -16.79 2.84
N ALA A 319 -19.98 -17.52 3.95
CA ALA A 319 -21.08 -17.75 4.89
C ALA A 319 -21.61 -16.43 5.47
N ARG A 320 -20.72 -15.55 5.94
CA ARG A 320 -21.09 -14.21 6.42
C ARG A 320 -21.85 -13.42 5.35
N ARG A 321 -21.38 -13.45 4.10
CA ARG A 321 -22.02 -12.71 3.00
C ARG A 321 -23.37 -13.29 2.60
N ALA A 322 -23.57 -14.60 2.75
CA ALA A 322 -24.84 -15.26 2.48
C ALA A 322 -25.92 -14.91 3.52
N GLN A 323 -25.53 -14.47 4.72
CA GLN A 323 -26.41 -14.10 5.82
C GLN A 323 -26.68 -12.60 5.91
N ILE A 324 -26.24 -11.81 4.93
CA ILE A 324 -26.47 -10.36 4.96
C ILE A 324 -27.98 -10.11 4.86
N PRO A 325 -28.58 -9.36 5.80
CA PRO A 325 -30.00 -9.06 5.74
C PRO A 325 -30.33 -8.26 4.48
N ALA A 326 -31.32 -8.74 3.72
CA ALA A 326 -31.87 -8.03 2.58
C ALA A 326 -32.67 -6.81 3.06
N ALA A 327 -32.89 -5.85 2.14
CA ALA A 327 -33.80 -4.72 2.34
C ALA A 327 -33.61 -3.94 3.66
N ARG A 328 -32.35 -3.59 3.99
CA ARG A 328 -32.04 -2.63 5.06
C ARG A 328 -31.50 -1.33 4.49
N HIS A 329 -31.91 -0.23 5.08
CA HIS A 329 -31.24 1.05 4.93
C HIS A 329 -30.33 1.29 6.12
N ALA A 330 -29.11 1.72 5.85
CA ALA A 330 -28.15 2.03 6.88
C ALA A 330 -27.44 3.35 6.61
N GLY A 331 -27.04 4.02 7.68
CA GLY A 331 -26.32 5.27 7.67
C GLY A 331 -25.11 5.19 8.55
N VAL A 332 -24.06 5.90 8.17
CA VAL A 332 -22.75 5.87 8.81
C VAL A 332 -22.26 7.29 9.06
N ASP A 333 -21.91 7.57 10.31
CA ASP A 333 -21.08 8.72 10.67
C ASP A 333 -19.65 8.25 10.97
N ALA A 334 -18.68 8.76 10.22
CA ALA A 334 -17.28 8.37 10.34
C ALA A 334 -16.46 9.51 10.94
N ASN A 335 -16.02 9.35 12.18
CA ASN A 335 -15.26 10.36 12.91
C ASN A 335 -13.75 10.02 13.00
N VAL A 336 -12.97 10.87 13.66
CA VAL A 336 -11.53 10.69 13.83
C VAL A 336 -11.17 9.52 14.77
N SER A 337 -12.06 9.16 15.68
CA SER A 337 -11.83 8.18 16.77
C SER A 337 -12.88 7.07 16.85
N ASN A 338 -14.01 7.22 16.17
CA ASN A 338 -15.11 6.26 16.16
C ASN A 338 -15.75 6.19 14.77
N LEU A 339 -16.62 5.20 14.57
CA LEU A 339 -17.57 5.12 13.47
C LEU A 339 -18.90 4.67 14.05
N SER A 340 -19.95 5.45 13.82
CA SER A 340 -21.31 5.18 14.24
C SER A 340 -22.12 4.65 13.06
N VAL A 341 -22.93 3.64 13.29
CA VAL A 341 -23.81 3.03 12.29
C VAL A 341 -25.22 2.99 12.84
N ALA A 342 -26.20 3.29 12.01
CA ALA A 342 -27.61 3.10 12.31
C ALA A 342 -28.26 2.40 11.13
N SER A 343 -29.22 1.50 11.36
CA SER A 343 -29.90 0.79 10.28
C SER A 343 -31.27 0.29 10.70
N PHE A 344 -32.16 0.11 9.74
CA PHE A 344 -33.50 -0.45 9.95
C PHE A 344 -33.93 -1.26 8.71
N PRO A 345 -34.81 -2.28 8.87
CA PRO A 345 -35.51 -2.91 7.75
C PRO A 345 -36.40 -1.90 7.01
N VAL A 346 -36.46 -1.98 5.68
CA VAL A 346 -37.28 -1.06 4.85
C VAL A 346 -38.76 -1.10 5.26
N ASP A 347 -39.28 -2.28 5.58
CA ASP A 347 -40.70 -2.49 5.90
C ASP A 347 -41.03 -2.19 7.37
N GLU A 348 -40.01 -2.10 8.24
CA GLU A 348 -40.17 -1.88 9.68
C GLU A 348 -39.17 -0.81 10.17
N PRO A 349 -39.34 0.47 9.79
CA PRO A 349 -38.36 1.51 10.10
C PRO A 349 -38.17 1.79 11.59
N ASP A 350 -39.21 1.55 12.40
CA ASP A 350 -39.17 1.62 13.85
C ASP A 350 -38.23 0.59 14.49
N ARG A 351 -37.88 -0.50 13.79
CA ARG A 351 -36.84 -1.45 14.24
C ARG A 351 -35.42 -0.95 13.94
N LEU A 352 -35.10 0.19 14.53
CA LEU A 352 -33.79 0.81 14.46
C LEU A 352 -32.75 -0.01 15.25
N VAL A 353 -31.58 -0.18 14.65
CA VAL A 353 -30.41 -0.80 15.28
C VAL A 353 -29.24 0.15 15.15
N VAL A 354 -28.63 0.51 16.28
CA VAL A 354 -27.49 1.43 16.33
C VAL A 354 -26.24 0.73 16.87
N GLU A 355 -25.08 1.08 16.32
CA GLU A 355 -23.79 0.55 16.75
C GLU A 355 -22.72 1.64 16.74
N ARG A 356 -21.83 1.62 17.75
CA ARG A 356 -20.65 2.49 17.80
C ARG A 356 -19.37 1.69 17.83
N ILE A 357 -18.50 1.95 16.87
CA ILE A 357 -17.24 1.25 16.67
C ILE A 357 -16.09 2.18 17.06
N ALA A 358 -15.37 1.84 18.11
CA ALA A 358 -14.18 2.56 18.58
C ALA A 358 -12.96 1.65 18.68
N CYS A 359 -11.79 2.23 18.97
CA CYS A 359 -10.63 1.44 19.36
C CYS A 359 -10.75 1.03 20.84
N THR A 360 -10.62 -0.26 21.13
CA THR A 360 -10.61 -0.77 22.51
C THR A 360 -9.39 -0.24 23.28
N ALA A 361 -9.45 -0.23 24.62
CA ALA A 361 -8.32 0.20 25.45
C ALA A 361 -7.04 -0.59 25.15
N GLU A 362 -7.16 -1.90 24.89
CA GLU A 362 -6.04 -2.74 24.48
C GLU A 362 -5.44 -2.31 23.13
N GLN A 363 -6.28 -2.01 22.13
CA GLN A 363 -5.85 -1.51 20.84
C GLN A 363 -5.13 -0.16 20.97
N GLN A 364 -5.64 0.73 21.83
CA GLN A 364 -5.01 2.02 22.13
C GLN A 364 -3.64 1.83 22.79
N ASN A 365 -3.54 0.96 23.79
CA ASN A 365 -2.29 0.64 24.48
C ASN A 365 -1.24 0.04 23.53
N THR A 366 -1.66 -0.91 22.68
CA THR A 366 -0.81 -1.54 21.68
C THR A 366 -0.30 -0.51 20.66
N ALA A 367 -1.17 0.39 20.19
CA ALA A 367 -0.80 1.45 19.29
C ALA A 367 0.15 2.47 19.93
N ALA A 368 -0.06 2.84 21.20
CA ALA A 368 0.81 3.73 21.94
C ALA A 368 2.23 3.15 22.09
N ARG A 369 2.33 1.85 22.44
CA ARG A 369 3.60 1.11 22.49
C ARG A 369 4.28 1.08 21.12
N ALA A 370 3.54 0.80 20.05
CA ALA A 370 4.07 0.79 18.68
C ALA A 370 4.56 2.18 18.25
N ALA A 371 3.83 3.24 18.59
CA ALA A 371 4.21 4.63 18.30
C ALA A 371 5.46 5.05 19.08
N LYS A 372 5.61 4.63 20.34
CA LYS A 372 6.84 4.84 21.13
C LYS A 372 8.04 4.17 20.44
N LYS A 373 7.90 2.91 20.01
CA LYS A 373 8.94 2.18 19.26
C LYS A 373 9.28 2.86 17.93
N ALA A 374 8.27 3.35 17.19
CA ALA A 374 8.48 4.07 15.94
C ALA A 374 9.26 5.38 16.13
N ARG A 375 8.89 6.18 17.15
CA ARG A 375 9.63 7.41 17.52
C ARG A 375 11.07 7.12 17.93
N ALA A 376 11.30 6.07 18.72
CA ALA A 376 12.65 5.67 19.12
C ALA A 376 13.52 5.30 17.90
N ARG A 377 12.96 4.57 16.93
CA ARG A 377 13.65 4.25 15.67
C ARG A 377 13.93 5.50 14.83
N GLN A 378 12.97 6.42 14.73
CA GLN A 378 13.18 7.68 14.01
C GLN A 378 14.30 8.49 14.65
N LYS A 379 14.30 8.65 15.98
CA LYS A 379 15.38 9.30 16.72
C LYS A 379 16.73 8.60 16.51
N ALA A 380 16.76 7.26 16.44
CA ALA A 380 17.98 6.51 16.13
C ALA A 380 18.48 6.78 14.71
N LEU A 381 17.59 6.88 13.71
CA LEU A 381 17.93 7.28 12.34
C LEU A 381 18.51 8.69 12.30
N ASP A 382 17.85 9.65 12.94
CA ASP A 382 18.28 11.05 12.94
C ASP A 382 19.63 11.21 13.65
N ARG A 383 19.84 10.51 14.78
CA ARG A 383 21.15 10.44 15.45
C ARG A 383 22.22 9.84 14.54
N SER A 384 21.97 8.66 13.98
CA SER A 384 22.97 8.00 13.14
C SER A 384 23.33 8.82 11.91
N ARG A 385 22.37 9.54 11.30
CA ARG A 385 22.64 10.44 10.18
C ARG A 385 23.48 11.63 10.62
N ARG A 386 23.15 12.27 11.74
CA ARG A 386 23.92 13.40 12.30
C ARG A 386 25.36 13.02 12.59
N ASN A 387 25.59 11.88 13.22
CA ASN A 387 26.95 11.45 13.57
C ASN A 387 27.87 11.26 12.34
N THR A 388 27.31 10.88 11.19
CA THR A 388 28.09 10.70 9.94
C THR A 388 28.20 11.99 9.11
N ASN A 389 27.52 13.06 9.53
CA ASN A 389 27.44 14.33 8.80
C ASN A 389 27.46 15.49 9.82
N ALA A 390 28.33 15.41 10.83
CA ALA A 390 28.30 16.29 12.00
C ALA A 390 28.50 17.75 11.61
N GLU A 391 29.36 18.02 10.62
CA GLU A 391 29.66 19.31 10.03
C GLU A 391 28.43 20.04 9.45
N GLN A 392 27.32 19.32 9.21
CA GLN A 392 26.09 19.89 8.68
C GLN A 392 25.12 20.33 9.78
N TYR A 393 25.45 20.17 11.06
CA TYR A 393 24.57 20.48 12.20
C TYR A 393 25.27 21.35 13.24
N GLY A 394 24.51 22.30 13.80
CA GLY A 394 24.97 23.12 14.92
C GLY A 394 24.79 22.45 16.28
N PRO A 395 25.34 23.05 17.36
CA PRO A 395 25.05 22.67 18.72
C PRO A 395 23.55 22.82 19.06
N SER A 396 23.04 21.93 19.91
CA SER A 396 21.74 22.14 20.55
C SER A 396 21.80 23.26 21.58
N VAL A 397 20.63 23.80 21.97
CA VAL A 397 20.51 24.81 23.05
C VAL A 397 21.28 24.38 24.32
N ARG A 398 21.14 23.11 24.72
CA ARG A 398 21.84 22.55 25.88
C ARG A 398 23.36 22.49 25.70
N GLN A 399 23.82 22.19 24.48
CA GLN A 399 25.26 22.18 24.17
C GLN A 399 25.82 23.59 24.17
N HIS A 400 25.08 24.59 23.68
CA HIS A 400 25.44 26.00 23.77
C HIS A 400 25.52 26.47 25.23
N GLN A 401 24.48 26.26 26.02
CA GLN A 401 24.47 26.65 27.44
C GLN A 401 25.59 25.98 28.23
N ARG A 402 25.93 24.72 27.91
CA ARG A 402 27.07 24.03 28.53
C ARG A 402 28.40 24.65 28.12
N ALA A 403 28.55 25.01 26.84
CA ALA A 403 29.76 25.67 26.37
C ALA A 403 29.94 27.04 27.04
N GLN A 404 28.85 27.80 27.18
CA GLN A 404 28.84 29.09 27.86
C GLN A 404 29.23 28.96 29.34
N ARG A 405 28.57 28.07 30.10
CA ARG A 405 28.95 27.81 31.50
C ARG A 405 30.42 27.40 31.68
N ARG A 406 31.01 26.71 30.69
CA ARG A 406 32.43 26.35 30.74
C ARG A 406 33.33 27.56 30.48
N ALA A 407 32.97 28.40 29.51
CA ALA A 407 33.67 29.64 29.23
C ALA A 407 33.63 30.58 30.43
N ASP A 408 32.46 30.73 31.06
CA ASP A 408 32.27 31.53 32.27
C ASP A 408 33.12 31.01 33.46
N GLN A 409 33.48 29.72 33.45
CA GLN A 409 34.36 29.07 34.44
C GLN A 409 35.83 29.03 34.01
N GLY A 410 36.22 29.69 32.91
CA GLY A 410 37.58 29.66 32.38
C GLY A 410 38.04 28.29 31.87
N LEU A 411 37.13 27.34 31.68
CA LEU A 411 37.45 25.99 31.22
C LEU A 411 37.57 25.92 29.70
N PRO A 412 38.50 25.11 29.14
CA PRO A 412 38.68 25.00 27.70
C PRO A 412 37.43 24.45 26.99
N ALA A 413 37.23 24.92 25.76
CA ALA A 413 36.13 24.50 24.91
C ALA A 413 36.21 23.00 24.61
N LYS A 414 35.10 22.29 24.83
CA LYS A 414 35.03 20.85 24.52
C LYS A 414 34.62 20.64 23.07
N GLN A 415 35.38 19.83 22.33
CA GLN A 415 35.03 19.46 20.96
C GLN A 415 33.67 18.76 20.91
N LEU A 416 32.78 19.24 20.04
CA LEU A 416 31.43 18.72 19.85
C LEU A 416 31.41 17.66 18.73
N LEU A 417 31.78 16.42 19.07
CA LEU A 417 31.79 15.31 18.10
C LEU A 417 30.39 14.93 17.57
N ASN A 418 29.33 15.19 18.36
CA ASN A 418 27.96 14.85 18.00
C ASN A 418 27.02 16.06 18.21
N PRO A 419 26.94 16.99 17.25
CA PRO A 419 26.04 18.12 17.31
C PRO A 419 24.58 17.65 17.31
N ALA A 420 23.82 18.10 18.32
CA ALA A 420 22.43 17.70 18.51
C ALA A 420 21.43 18.80 18.09
N GLY A 421 21.92 19.91 17.54
CA GLY A 421 21.11 21.04 17.10
C GLY A 421 20.49 20.86 15.71
N ALA A 422 20.01 21.97 15.18
CA ALA A 422 19.41 22.04 13.85
C ALA A 422 20.48 21.88 12.76
N ARG A 423 20.04 21.42 11.58
CA ARG A 423 20.88 21.37 10.38
C ARG A 423 21.11 22.80 9.90
N HIS A 424 22.31 23.10 9.39
CA HIS A 424 22.56 24.37 8.74
C HIS A 424 21.66 24.54 7.51
N ALA A 425 20.94 25.65 7.48
CA ALA A 425 19.95 25.97 6.47
C ALA A 425 20.07 27.45 6.09
N ARG A 426 19.66 27.76 4.86
CA ARG A 426 19.50 29.12 4.37
C ARG A 426 18.33 29.82 5.09
N PRO A 427 18.20 31.15 4.98
CA PRO A 427 17.07 31.89 5.57
C PRO A 427 15.68 31.43 5.09
N ASP A 428 15.59 30.80 3.91
CA ASP A 428 14.36 30.19 3.37
C ASP A 428 14.01 28.82 4.00
N GLY A 429 14.82 28.34 4.94
CA GLY A 429 14.68 27.03 5.58
C GLY A 429 15.20 25.86 4.74
N ALA A 430 15.71 26.09 3.53
CA ALA A 430 16.30 25.05 2.72
C ALA A 430 17.68 24.66 3.28
N PRO A 431 17.98 23.35 3.42
CA PRO A 431 19.25 22.91 3.96
C PRO A 431 20.41 23.28 3.02
N LEU A 432 21.53 23.76 3.57
CA LEU A 432 22.71 24.14 2.77
C LEU A 432 23.23 22.95 1.94
N VAL A 433 23.27 21.78 2.56
CA VAL A 433 23.51 20.50 1.88
C VAL A 433 22.21 19.71 1.87
N ALA A 434 21.75 19.25 0.71
CA ALA A 434 20.53 18.46 0.63
C ALA A 434 20.75 17.03 1.18
N TYR A 435 19.77 16.48 1.91
CA TYR A 435 19.81 15.14 2.53
C TYR A 435 20.19 13.97 1.61
N ARG A 436 20.05 14.14 0.28
CA ARG A 436 20.43 13.12 -0.71
C ARG A 436 21.95 12.99 -0.88
N HIS A 437 22.71 13.99 -0.44
CA HIS A 437 24.18 14.02 -0.46
C HIS A 437 24.78 13.58 0.88
N ASP A 438 23.96 13.23 1.88
CA ASP A 438 24.45 12.73 3.16
C ASP A 438 25.21 11.40 3.00
N THR A 439 26.31 11.26 3.72
CA THR A 439 26.96 9.97 3.94
C THR A 439 26.14 9.15 4.93
N LEU A 440 25.75 7.94 4.57
CA LEU A 440 24.85 7.10 5.38
C LEU A 440 25.56 5.85 5.89
N SER A 441 25.76 5.76 7.21
CA SER A 441 26.39 4.60 7.87
C SER A 441 25.61 3.29 7.63
N GLY A 442 26.29 2.15 7.77
CA GLY A 442 25.65 0.84 7.73
C GLY A 442 24.55 0.68 8.79
N ALA A 443 24.75 1.25 9.99
CA ALA A 443 23.75 1.26 11.06
C ALA A 443 22.48 2.02 10.65
N TYR A 444 22.62 3.22 10.08
CA TYR A 444 21.48 3.99 9.56
C TYR A 444 20.66 3.17 8.56
N GLN A 445 21.35 2.51 7.63
CA GLN A 445 20.69 1.71 6.58
C GLN A 445 19.92 0.52 7.18
N ARG A 446 20.48 -0.16 8.18
CA ARG A 446 19.81 -1.25 8.90
C ARG A 446 18.58 -0.78 9.66
N THR A 447 18.71 0.28 10.47
CA THR A 447 17.56 0.85 11.21
C THR A 447 16.46 1.31 10.26
N ARG A 448 16.82 1.85 9.09
CA ARG A 448 15.84 2.31 8.10
C ARG A 448 15.06 1.15 7.50
N ALA A 449 15.73 0.03 7.21
CA ALA A 449 15.08 -1.19 6.74
C ALA A 449 14.11 -1.75 7.79
N ASP A 450 14.53 -1.82 9.05
CA ASP A 450 13.69 -2.29 10.17
C ASP A 450 12.49 -1.37 10.40
N HIS A 451 12.69 -0.06 10.32
CA HIS A 451 11.62 0.93 10.44
C HIS A 451 10.61 0.78 9.30
N ALA A 452 11.07 0.66 8.06
CA ALA A 452 10.19 0.44 6.91
C ALA A 452 9.41 -0.88 7.00
N ALA A 453 10.05 -1.96 7.44
CA ALA A 453 9.39 -3.25 7.65
C ALA A 453 8.30 -3.16 8.73
N ALA A 454 8.57 -2.50 9.85
CA ALA A 454 7.59 -2.28 10.91
C ALA A 454 6.40 -1.43 10.44
N THR A 455 6.66 -0.35 9.68
CA THR A 455 5.61 0.51 9.12
C THR A 455 4.72 -0.26 8.14
N ARG A 456 5.30 -1.12 7.29
CA ARG A 456 4.52 -2.00 6.40
C ARG A 456 3.61 -2.94 7.18
N ARG A 457 4.14 -3.63 8.20
CA ARG A 457 3.33 -4.52 9.06
C ARG A 457 2.18 -3.77 9.73
N ALA A 458 2.45 -2.58 10.26
CA ALA A 458 1.41 -1.75 10.88
C ALA A 458 0.33 -1.33 9.86
N SER A 459 0.72 -0.99 8.63
CA SER A 459 -0.25 -0.68 7.56
C SER A 459 -1.11 -1.87 7.18
N GLN A 460 -0.52 -3.08 7.07
CA GLN A 460 -1.25 -4.31 6.78
C GLN A 460 -2.24 -4.66 7.90
N ALA A 461 -1.83 -4.54 9.15
CA ALA A 461 -2.70 -4.78 10.31
C ALA A 461 -3.91 -3.82 10.31
N LYS A 462 -3.71 -2.54 9.96
CA LYS A 462 -4.82 -1.57 9.83
C LYS A 462 -5.79 -1.95 8.71
N GLN A 463 -5.28 -2.38 7.56
CA GLN A 463 -6.12 -2.85 6.46
C GLN A 463 -6.91 -4.10 6.84
N ALA A 464 -6.27 -5.08 7.51
CA ALA A 464 -6.94 -6.28 7.98
C ALA A 464 -8.05 -5.97 8.98
N ARG A 465 -7.77 -5.12 9.99
CA ARG A 465 -8.80 -4.62 10.93
C ARG A 465 -9.95 -3.95 10.19
N ALA A 466 -9.65 -3.04 9.27
CA ALA A 466 -10.66 -2.32 8.50
C ALA A 466 -11.55 -3.28 7.69
N THR A 467 -10.97 -4.28 7.04
CA THR A 467 -11.72 -5.31 6.29
C THR A 467 -12.59 -6.16 7.23
N ALA A 468 -12.07 -6.57 8.39
CA ALA A 468 -12.84 -7.34 9.36
C ALA A 468 -14.03 -6.54 9.92
N VAL A 469 -13.80 -5.28 10.31
CA VAL A 469 -14.84 -4.37 10.80
C VAL A 469 -15.87 -4.09 9.72
N ALA A 470 -15.46 -3.79 8.48
CA ALA A 470 -16.37 -3.59 7.37
C ALA A 470 -17.25 -4.83 7.11
N GLY A 471 -16.65 -6.03 7.13
CA GLY A 471 -17.39 -7.29 7.00
C GLY A 471 -18.45 -7.47 8.09
N ARG A 472 -18.12 -7.11 9.33
CA ARG A 472 -19.04 -7.18 10.48
C ARG A 472 -20.18 -6.17 10.36
N ILE A 473 -19.87 -4.91 9.97
CA ILE A 473 -20.88 -3.86 9.74
C ILE A 473 -21.87 -4.33 8.67
N VAL A 474 -21.37 -4.79 7.51
CA VAL A 474 -22.24 -5.19 6.40
C VAL A 474 -23.10 -6.40 6.76
N ALA A 475 -22.55 -7.35 7.53
CA ALA A 475 -23.33 -8.50 8.00
C ALA A 475 -24.46 -8.11 8.95
N ALA A 476 -24.27 -7.10 9.80
CA ALA A 476 -25.28 -6.67 10.77
C ALA A 476 -26.28 -5.66 10.20
N HIS A 477 -25.80 -4.70 9.40
CA HIS A 477 -26.57 -3.52 8.99
C HIS A 477 -27.07 -3.57 7.53
N GLY A 478 -26.68 -4.60 6.76
CA GLY A 478 -26.98 -4.69 5.34
C GLY A 478 -25.86 -4.10 4.47
N HIS A 479 -26.01 -4.20 3.15
CA HIS A 479 -24.98 -3.80 2.18
C HIS A 479 -25.23 -2.45 1.49
N THR A 480 -26.31 -1.76 1.84
CA THR A 480 -26.67 -0.44 1.29
C THR A 480 -26.55 0.60 2.39
N LEU A 481 -25.42 1.31 2.41
CA LEU A 481 -25.09 2.26 3.48
C LEU A 481 -24.87 3.66 2.91
N THR A 482 -25.32 4.70 3.59
CA THR A 482 -24.98 6.08 3.25
C THR A 482 -23.95 6.62 4.23
N VAL A 483 -22.97 7.38 3.74
CA VAL A 483 -21.98 8.06 4.59
C VAL A 483 -21.75 9.48 4.12
N GLU A 484 -21.40 10.39 5.02
CA GLU A 484 -21.09 11.76 4.64
C GLU A 484 -19.90 11.85 3.65
N TYR A 485 -19.97 12.84 2.76
CA TYR A 485 -18.91 13.22 1.85
C TYR A 485 -17.91 14.15 2.57
N THR A 486 -17.04 13.56 3.37
CA THR A 486 -16.01 14.29 4.11
C THR A 486 -14.63 14.19 3.46
N ASN A 487 -13.87 15.28 3.54
CA ASN A 487 -12.49 15.28 3.06
C ASN A 487 -11.53 14.81 4.16
N ILE A 488 -11.38 13.48 4.26
CA ILE A 488 -10.51 12.81 5.23
C ILE A 488 -9.04 13.25 5.09
N SER A 489 -8.59 13.71 3.92
CA SER A 489 -7.23 14.24 3.75
C SER A 489 -7.02 15.55 4.50
N THR A 490 -8.05 16.39 4.58
CA THR A 490 -8.03 17.62 5.39
C THR A 490 -7.96 17.26 6.88
N TRP A 491 -8.70 16.25 7.31
CA TRP A 491 -8.67 15.76 8.69
C TRP A 491 -7.31 15.19 9.08
N ALA A 492 -6.66 14.46 8.17
CA ALA A 492 -5.30 13.96 8.40
C ALA A 492 -4.28 15.09 8.58
N ARG A 493 -4.48 16.25 7.95
CA ARG A 493 -3.64 17.43 8.14
C ARG A 493 -3.87 18.10 9.50
N LEU A 494 -5.13 18.18 9.95
CA LEU A 494 -5.51 18.82 11.22
C LEU A 494 -5.21 17.93 12.44
N TRP A 495 -5.49 16.63 12.34
CA TRP A 495 -5.49 15.70 13.47
C TRP A 495 -4.59 14.47 13.27
N GLY A 496 -3.61 14.55 12.36
CA GLY A 496 -2.80 13.44 11.84
C GLY A 496 -2.43 12.31 12.82
N LYS A 497 -1.91 12.64 14.00
CA LYS A 497 -1.54 11.63 15.01
C LYS A 497 -2.75 10.91 15.61
N ARG A 498 -3.84 11.64 15.84
CA ARG A 498 -5.09 11.14 16.45
C ARG A 498 -5.87 10.27 15.46
N ILE A 499 -5.94 10.68 14.19
CA ILE A 499 -6.64 9.94 13.13
C ILE A 499 -5.88 8.65 12.73
N ALA A 500 -4.57 8.58 12.95
CA ALA A 500 -3.74 7.47 12.48
C ALA A 500 -4.04 6.15 13.19
N LEU A 501 -4.60 6.17 14.40
CA LEU A 501 -4.97 4.96 15.11
C LEU A 501 -6.24 4.34 14.49
N PHE A 502 -7.35 5.07 14.52
CA PHE A 502 -8.63 4.58 14.03
C PHE A 502 -8.65 4.42 12.50
N SER A 503 -7.97 5.31 11.77
CA SER A 503 -7.82 5.31 10.31
C SER A 503 -9.17 5.27 9.56
N PRO A 504 -10.08 6.23 9.79
CA PRO A 504 -11.44 6.22 9.22
C PRO A 504 -11.44 6.12 7.70
N GLY A 505 -10.50 6.75 6.99
CA GLY A 505 -10.39 6.62 5.53
C GLY A 505 -10.11 5.19 5.04
N ILE A 506 -9.32 4.42 5.79
CA ILE A 506 -9.07 3.00 5.45
C ILE A 506 -10.32 2.17 5.72
N LEU A 507 -11.02 2.45 6.84
CA LEU A 507 -12.25 1.76 7.23
C LEU A 507 -13.39 2.03 6.24
N VAL A 508 -13.66 3.29 5.92
CA VAL A 508 -14.66 3.71 4.94
C VAL A 508 -14.35 3.14 3.55
N ALA A 509 -13.08 3.09 3.13
CA ALA A 509 -12.70 2.44 1.88
C ALA A 509 -12.90 0.92 1.91
N ALA A 510 -12.69 0.27 3.07
CA ALA A 510 -12.98 -1.15 3.25
C ALA A 510 -14.49 -1.42 3.22
N LEU A 511 -15.29 -0.57 3.85
CA LEU A 511 -16.74 -0.63 3.84
C LEU A 511 -17.28 -0.53 2.41
N SER A 512 -16.83 0.47 1.65
CA SER A 512 -17.22 0.62 0.24
C SER A 512 -16.90 -0.62 -0.60
N ARG A 513 -15.73 -1.25 -0.39
CA ARG A 513 -15.36 -2.49 -1.08
C ARG A 513 -16.24 -3.66 -0.66
N GLU A 514 -16.57 -3.78 0.62
CA GLU A 514 -17.42 -4.87 1.11
C GLU A 514 -18.84 -4.73 0.58
N CYS A 515 -19.43 -3.52 0.63
CA CYS A 515 -20.76 -3.26 0.08
C CYS A 515 -20.85 -3.68 -1.39
N ARG A 516 -19.90 -3.23 -2.22
CA ARG A 516 -19.84 -3.60 -3.65
C ARG A 516 -19.65 -5.10 -3.85
N ALA A 517 -18.83 -5.74 -3.03
CA ALA A 517 -18.58 -7.18 -3.12
C ALA A 517 -19.80 -8.02 -2.74
N THR A 518 -20.80 -7.41 -2.10
CA THR A 518 -22.07 -8.03 -1.69
C THR A 518 -23.27 -7.47 -2.45
N GLY A 519 -23.05 -6.83 -3.61
CA GLY A 519 -24.11 -6.32 -4.48
C GLY A 519 -24.72 -4.97 -4.06
N GLY A 520 -24.18 -4.33 -3.03
CA GLY A 520 -24.65 -3.04 -2.51
C GLY A 520 -23.74 -1.85 -2.86
N ALA A 521 -23.99 -0.73 -2.18
CA ALA A 521 -23.31 0.54 -2.43
C ALA A 521 -23.04 1.32 -1.13
N LEU A 522 -22.09 2.27 -1.24
CA LEU A 522 -21.78 3.25 -0.20
C LEU A 522 -21.85 4.68 -0.77
N PRO A 523 -23.04 5.19 -1.15
CA PRO A 523 -23.20 6.56 -1.64
C PRO A 523 -22.76 7.60 -0.62
N ARG A 524 -22.44 8.80 -1.12
CA ARG A 524 -21.82 9.88 -0.34
C ARG A 524 -22.75 11.07 -0.22
N ALA A 525 -23.27 11.34 0.97
CA ALA A 525 -24.16 12.47 1.20
C ALA A 525 -23.37 13.79 1.35
N GLY A 526 -23.72 14.83 0.60
CA GLY A 526 -23.11 16.15 0.70
C GLY A 526 -23.34 16.80 2.05
N THR A 527 -22.29 17.21 2.74
CA THR A 527 -22.39 17.79 4.10
C THR A 527 -23.11 19.13 4.14
N GLY A 528 -23.09 19.89 3.03
CA GLY A 528 -23.79 21.17 2.93
C GLY A 528 -25.31 21.02 2.73
N SER A 529 -25.75 20.01 1.98
CA SER A 529 -27.17 19.81 1.67
C SER A 529 -27.93 19.08 2.78
N THR A 530 -27.26 18.22 3.55
CA THR A 530 -27.90 17.43 4.61
C THR A 530 -27.60 17.93 6.02
N ALA A 531 -26.40 18.47 6.25
CA ALA A 531 -25.92 18.94 7.56
C ALA A 531 -26.30 18.00 8.73
N LEU A 532 -26.02 16.70 8.59
CA LEU A 532 -26.56 15.64 9.46
C LEU A 532 -26.24 15.86 10.95
N SER A 533 -25.02 16.30 11.27
CA SER A 533 -24.62 16.60 12.66
C SER A 533 -25.38 17.75 13.32
N GLN A 534 -26.05 18.58 12.52
CA GLN A 534 -26.78 19.77 12.97
C GLN A 534 -28.28 19.55 12.98
N HIS A 535 -28.83 18.54 12.32
CA HIS A 535 -30.27 18.27 12.32
C HIS A 535 -30.65 17.19 13.35
N CYS A 536 -31.91 17.20 13.77
CA CYS A 536 -32.54 16.15 14.56
C CYS A 536 -33.39 15.25 13.65
N LEU A 537 -33.75 14.06 14.13
CA LEU A 537 -34.72 13.16 13.48
C LEU A 537 -36.09 13.82 13.26
N CYS A 538 -36.46 14.83 14.08
CA CYS A 538 -37.70 15.59 13.88
C CYS A 538 -37.61 16.67 12.78
N GLY A 539 -36.46 16.84 12.13
CA GLY A 539 -36.25 17.88 11.11
C GLY A 539 -35.72 19.21 11.64
N ALA A 540 -35.85 19.47 12.95
CA ALA A 540 -35.34 20.71 13.53
C ALA A 540 -33.80 20.80 13.42
N ARG A 541 -33.31 21.99 13.07
CA ARG A 541 -31.88 22.29 13.09
C ARG A 541 -31.47 22.72 14.50
N VAL A 542 -30.54 21.98 15.08
CA VAL A 542 -29.94 22.21 16.40
C VAL A 542 -28.46 22.54 16.19
N PRO A 543 -28.08 23.85 16.14
CA PRO A 543 -26.70 24.27 15.96
C PRO A 543 -25.78 23.74 17.06
N LYS A 544 -24.69 23.09 16.67
CA LYS A 544 -23.72 22.45 17.56
C LYS A 544 -22.31 22.60 17.02
N THR A 545 -21.35 22.87 17.89
CA THR A 545 -19.94 22.81 17.51
C THR A 545 -19.45 21.35 17.48
N LEU A 546 -18.30 21.09 16.85
CA LEU A 546 -17.71 19.75 16.82
C LEU A 546 -17.38 19.19 18.23
N ALA A 547 -17.22 20.07 19.23
CA ALA A 547 -16.94 19.70 20.62
C ALA A 547 -18.18 19.13 21.33
N VAL A 548 -19.38 19.54 20.93
CA VAL A 548 -20.64 19.05 21.50
C VAL A 548 -20.91 17.65 20.95
N ARG A 549 -20.81 16.63 21.81
CA ARG A 549 -20.95 15.19 21.45
C ARG A 549 -22.32 14.60 21.77
N THR A 550 -23.12 15.30 22.54
CA THR A 550 -24.50 14.94 22.82
C THR A 550 -25.42 15.75 21.91
N HIS A 551 -26.35 15.09 21.24
CA HIS A 551 -27.49 15.73 20.63
C HIS A 551 -28.56 15.91 21.70
N ASP A 552 -29.09 17.12 21.83
CA ASP A 552 -30.19 17.47 22.71
C ASP A 552 -31.11 18.39 21.90
N CYS A 553 -32.32 17.92 21.58
CA CYS A 553 -33.25 18.63 20.72
C CYS A 553 -34.33 19.34 21.55
N PRO A 554 -34.34 20.69 21.60
CA PRO A 554 -35.36 21.42 22.36
C PRO A 554 -36.76 21.33 21.76
N HIS A 555 -36.90 20.88 20.51
CA HIS A 555 -38.18 20.82 19.80
C HIS A 555 -38.93 19.51 20.03
N CYS A 556 -38.22 18.39 20.15
CA CYS A 556 -38.84 17.08 20.30
C CYS A 556 -38.32 16.27 21.48
N GLY A 557 -37.45 16.85 22.32
CA GLY A 557 -36.90 16.22 23.51
C GLY A 557 -35.86 15.13 23.26
N LEU A 558 -35.54 14.79 22.00
CA LEU A 558 -34.59 13.72 21.69
C LEU A 558 -33.21 14.04 22.23
N ARG A 559 -32.68 13.13 23.05
CA ARG A 559 -31.34 13.21 23.62
C ARG A 559 -30.54 11.94 23.33
N GLY A 560 -29.32 12.08 22.82
CA GLY A 560 -28.46 10.93 22.52
C GLY A 560 -27.05 11.29 22.03
N ASP A 561 -26.24 10.31 21.67
CA ASP A 561 -24.91 10.55 21.06
C ASP A 561 -25.09 11.19 19.67
N ARG A 562 -24.43 12.33 19.43
CA ARG A 562 -24.55 13.09 18.18
C ARG A 562 -24.14 12.28 16.96
N ASP A 563 -23.09 11.49 17.07
CA ASP A 563 -22.57 10.70 15.95
C ASP A 563 -23.56 9.56 15.62
N LEU A 564 -24.25 8.99 16.62
CA LEU A 564 -25.35 8.04 16.41
C LEU A 564 -26.58 8.69 15.75
N VAL A 565 -27.00 9.88 16.21
CA VAL A 565 -28.13 10.62 15.58
C VAL A 565 -27.81 10.98 14.13
N SER A 566 -26.55 11.37 13.87
CA SER A 566 -26.08 11.68 12.51
C SER A 566 -26.11 10.44 11.62
N ALA A 567 -25.72 9.28 12.15
CA ALA A 567 -25.79 8.00 11.44
C ALA A 567 -27.26 7.61 11.14
N ALA A 568 -28.18 7.83 12.08
CA ALA A 568 -29.61 7.58 11.85
C ALA A 568 -30.16 8.50 10.75
N LEU A 569 -29.84 9.79 10.77
CA LEU A 569 -30.21 10.71 9.68
C LEU A 569 -29.58 10.31 8.34
N ALA A 570 -28.32 9.83 8.34
CA ALA A 570 -27.68 9.33 7.13
C ALA A 570 -28.46 8.16 6.50
N ALA A 571 -29.07 7.30 7.33
CA ALA A 571 -29.87 6.17 6.88
C ALA A 571 -31.17 6.60 6.17
N CYS A 572 -31.66 7.82 6.45
CA CYS A 572 -32.83 8.44 5.81
C CYS A 572 -32.48 9.27 4.57
N VAL A 573 -31.22 9.29 4.11
CA VAL A 573 -30.84 10.10 2.95
C VAL A 573 -31.29 9.44 1.65
N ARG A 574 -31.93 10.24 0.79
CA ARG A 574 -32.24 9.92 -0.60
C ARG A 574 -31.36 10.72 -1.56
N PHE A 575 -31.10 10.13 -2.72
CA PHE A 575 -30.29 10.73 -3.78
C PHE A 575 -31.12 10.81 -5.06
N ALA A 576 -31.11 11.97 -5.72
CA ALA A 576 -31.58 12.03 -7.11
C ALA A 576 -30.52 11.45 -8.07
N ASP A 577 -29.24 11.63 -7.73
CA ASP A 577 -28.10 11.01 -8.40
C ASP A 577 -27.11 10.47 -7.33
N PRO A 578 -26.95 9.14 -7.18
CA PRO A 578 -26.03 8.53 -6.22
C PRO A 578 -24.55 8.91 -6.40
N ASP A 579 -24.15 9.36 -7.60
CA ASP A 579 -22.78 9.76 -7.93
C ASP A 579 -22.51 11.26 -7.69
N ASP A 580 -23.55 12.07 -7.49
CA ASP A 580 -23.44 13.47 -7.09
C ASP A 580 -23.88 13.69 -5.63
N PRO A 581 -22.92 13.88 -4.70
CA PRO A 581 -23.22 14.13 -3.29
C PRO A 581 -24.17 15.31 -3.02
N ARG A 582 -24.24 16.29 -3.92
CA ARG A 582 -25.06 17.50 -3.74
C ARG A 582 -26.55 17.24 -3.89
N THR A 583 -26.93 16.12 -4.49
CA THR A 583 -28.33 15.71 -4.65
C THR A 583 -28.91 15.05 -3.40
N ALA A 584 -28.06 14.74 -2.41
CA ALA A 584 -28.48 14.15 -1.16
C ALA A 584 -29.47 15.05 -0.40
N ARG A 585 -30.62 14.49 -0.02
CA ARG A 585 -31.64 15.11 0.84
C ARG A 585 -32.06 14.13 1.93
N VAL A 586 -32.36 14.64 3.12
CA VAL A 586 -32.89 13.81 4.21
C VAL A 586 -34.39 13.65 4.01
N ASP A 587 -34.87 12.40 4.04
CA ASP A 587 -36.28 12.07 4.13
C ASP A 587 -36.73 12.20 5.59
N TYR A 588 -37.31 13.36 5.93
CA TYR A 588 -37.72 13.65 7.30
C TYR A 588 -39.01 12.93 7.71
N GLN A 589 -39.83 12.45 6.77
CA GLN A 589 -40.96 11.59 7.10
C GLN A 589 -40.43 10.27 7.66
N LEU A 590 -39.46 9.66 6.96
CA LEU A 590 -38.79 8.46 7.43
C LEU A 590 -38.00 8.69 8.72
N ALA A 591 -37.29 9.81 8.84
CA ALA A 591 -36.56 10.16 10.06
C ALA A 591 -37.49 10.30 11.27
N HIS A 592 -38.70 10.82 11.07
CA HIS A 592 -39.71 10.91 12.12
C HIS A 592 -40.15 9.52 12.61
N THR A 593 -40.33 8.56 11.71
CA THR A 593 -40.62 7.16 12.08
C THR A 593 -39.48 6.54 12.90
N LEU A 594 -38.22 6.75 12.50
CA LEU A 594 -37.06 6.24 13.26
C LEU A 594 -36.99 6.79 14.68
N ARG A 595 -37.57 7.96 14.95
CA ARG A 595 -37.61 8.55 16.29
C ARG A 595 -38.34 7.64 17.28
N GLN A 596 -39.39 6.94 16.85
CA GLN A 596 -40.14 6.01 17.72
C GLN A 596 -39.27 4.80 18.10
N GLY A 597 -38.48 4.30 17.15
CA GLY A 597 -37.50 3.24 17.40
C GLY A 597 -36.29 3.67 18.23
N TRP A 598 -35.95 4.95 18.22
CA TRP A 598 -34.74 5.49 18.83
C TRP A 598 -34.62 5.18 20.32
N GLU A 599 -35.70 5.35 21.10
CA GLU A 599 -35.66 5.14 22.56
C GLU A 599 -35.37 3.68 22.91
N ALA A 600 -36.01 2.73 22.21
CA ALA A 600 -35.76 1.30 22.38
C ALA A 600 -34.31 0.94 22.01
N SER A 601 -33.83 1.39 20.84
CA SER A 601 -32.44 1.14 20.41
C SER A 601 -31.40 1.74 21.36
N GLN A 602 -31.70 2.93 21.91
CA GLN A 602 -30.80 3.61 22.84
C GLN A 602 -30.69 2.86 24.16
N GLN A 603 -31.81 2.42 24.74
CA GLN A 603 -31.82 1.64 25.98
C GLN A 603 -31.06 0.31 25.83
N GLU A 604 -31.26 -0.40 24.72
CA GLU A 604 -30.51 -1.62 24.41
C GLU A 604 -29.01 -1.35 24.27
N TRP A 605 -28.63 -0.27 23.59
CA TRP A 605 -27.24 0.11 23.40
C TRP A 605 -26.58 0.49 24.74
N GLU A 606 -27.22 1.33 25.55
CA GLU A 606 -26.74 1.73 26.87
C GLU A 606 -26.59 0.50 27.79
N GLY A 607 -27.57 -0.40 27.78
CA GLY A 607 -27.51 -1.67 28.51
C GLY A 607 -26.38 -2.60 28.04
N SER A 608 -26.09 -2.65 26.74
CA SER A 608 -24.98 -3.43 26.16
C SER A 608 -23.61 -2.84 26.52
N VAL A 609 -23.48 -1.51 26.53
CA VAL A 609 -22.25 -0.82 26.95
C VAL A 609 -21.98 -1.03 28.44
N ASN A 610 -23.02 -1.03 29.28
CA ASN A 610 -22.90 -1.26 30.72
C ASN A 610 -22.58 -2.72 31.07
N ARG A 611 -22.99 -3.70 30.25
CA ARG A 611 -22.64 -5.12 30.43
C ARG A 611 -21.16 -5.42 30.15
N HIS A 612 -20.43 -4.48 29.53
CA HIS A 612 -18.98 -4.58 29.30
C HIS A 612 -18.13 -3.84 30.35
N GLN A 613 -18.74 -3.32 31.42
CA GLN A 613 -18.00 -2.94 32.62
C GLN A 613 -17.78 -4.19 33.49
N PRO A 614 -16.55 -4.49 33.94
CA PRO A 614 -16.34 -5.56 34.91
C PRO A 614 -17.11 -5.24 36.19
N PRO A 615 -17.66 -6.24 36.90
CA PRO A 615 -18.38 -6.00 38.14
C PRO A 615 -17.43 -5.33 39.15
N PRO A 616 -17.92 -4.41 40.00
CA PRO A 616 -17.11 -3.87 41.08
C PRO A 616 -16.69 -5.02 42.01
N SER A 617 -15.39 -5.12 42.30
CA SER A 617 -14.88 -6.06 43.29
C SER A 617 -15.60 -5.84 44.63
N PRO A 618 -16.17 -6.90 45.23
CA PRO A 618 -16.69 -6.83 46.58
C PRO A 618 -15.49 -6.98 47.52
N ASP A 619 -14.88 -5.87 47.92
CA ASP A 619 -14.11 -5.80 49.16
C ASP A 619 -13.82 -4.33 49.49
N GLY A 620 -14.69 -3.79 50.33
CA GLY A 620 -14.41 -2.57 51.08
C GLY A 620 -13.61 -2.93 52.32
N ALA A 621 -12.30 -2.66 52.31
CA ALA A 621 -11.52 -2.51 53.53
C ALA A 621 -10.35 -1.55 53.31
N LYS A 622 -10.18 -0.67 54.30
CA LYS A 622 -9.38 0.56 54.30
C LYS A 622 -7.88 0.28 54.26
N ALA A 623 -7.13 1.09 53.51
CA ALA A 623 -5.74 1.41 53.85
C ALA A 623 -5.42 2.87 53.50
N ALA A 624 -4.80 3.54 54.46
CA ALA A 624 -4.68 4.98 54.60
C ALA A 624 -3.62 5.62 53.68
N ARG A 625 -3.73 6.94 53.59
CA ARG A 625 -3.03 7.91 52.75
C ARG A 625 -1.53 7.99 53.03
N THR A 626 -0.75 8.35 52.01
CA THR A 626 0.08 9.57 51.99
C THR A 626 0.68 9.79 50.59
N GLY A 627 0.71 11.05 50.14
CA GLY A 627 1.34 11.45 48.88
C GLY A 627 0.39 12.21 47.95
N SER A 628 0.30 13.52 48.16
CA SER A 628 -0.43 14.48 47.33
C SER A 628 -0.04 14.37 45.84
N HIS A 629 -0.90 13.73 45.05
CA HIS A 629 -0.92 13.89 43.61
C HIS A 629 -2.04 14.87 43.26
N HIS A 630 -1.67 15.99 42.64
CA HIS A 630 -2.63 16.82 41.91
C HIS A 630 -3.45 15.92 40.97
N LEU A 631 -4.77 16.00 41.08
CA LEU A 631 -5.71 15.46 40.11
C LEU A 631 -5.40 16.09 38.74
N VAL A 632 -4.73 15.33 37.88
CA VAL A 632 -4.62 15.69 36.47
C VAL A 632 -6.01 15.52 35.87
N ALA A 633 -6.63 16.64 35.50
CA ALA A 633 -7.89 16.67 34.78
C ALA A 633 -7.84 15.73 33.55
N PRO A 634 -8.95 15.04 33.21
CA PRO A 634 -9.07 14.31 31.95
C PRO A 634 -8.70 15.22 30.78
N ALA A 635 -7.88 14.74 29.86
CA ALA A 635 -7.33 15.50 28.74
C ALA A 635 -8.36 15.94 27.66
N GLU A 636 -9.66 15.89 27.99
CA GLU A 636 -10.79 16.30 27.15
C GLU A 636 -11.26 17.74 27.44
N GLN A 637 -10.82 18.39 28.52
CA GLN A 637 -11.25 19.74 28.92
C GLN A 637 -10.21 20.87 28.72
N ALA A 638 -9.07 20.62 28.07
CA ALA A 638 -8.15 21.71 27.72
C ALA A 638 -8.71 22.52 26.52
N ALA A 639 -9.43 23.59 26.84
CA ALA A 639 -9.94 24.58 25.90
C ALA A 639 -8.84 25.13 24.99
N LEU A 640 -9.13 25.22 23.69
CA LEU A 640 -8.40 26.08 22.75
C LEU A 640 -9.44 26.84 21.92
N GLY A 641 -9.29 28.17 21.92
CA GLY A 641 -10.22 29.14 21.35
C GLY A 641 -10.50 28.97 19.85
N PRO A 642 -11.48 29.73 19.34
CA PRO A 642 -11.94 29.60 17.96
C PRO A 642 -10.79 29.84 16.96
N PRO A 643 -10.74 29.10 15.85
CA PRO A 643 -9.77 29.35 14.79
C PRO A 643 -9.98 30.76 14.22
N PRO A 644 -8.92 31.47 13.78
CA PRO A 644 -9.11 32.77 13.16
C PRO A 644 -9.95 32.62 11.89
N ASN A 645 -11.10 33.29 11.88
CA ASN A 645 -11.97 33.45 10.73
C ASN A 645 -11.14 33.96 9.55
N ARG A 646 -11.18 33.25 8.43
CA ARG A 646 -10.71 33.78 7.14
C ARG A 646 -11.93 34.14 6.32
N SER A 647 -12.12 35.43 6.11
CA SER A 647 -13.14 36.00 5.24
C SER A 647 -12.99 35.49 3.80
N SER A 648 -14.14 35.15 3.23
CA SER A 648 -14.55 35.14 1.81
C SER A 648 -13.51 35.20 0.68
N GLN A 649 -13.77 34.34 -0.30
CA GLN A 649 -13.20 34.20 -1.64
C GLN A 649 -12.79 35.52 -2.34
N LYS A 650 -11.58 35.56 -2.91
CA LYS A 650 -11.29 36.09 -4.27
C LYS A 650 -10.14 35.30 -4.92
N PRO A 651 -10.21 34.99 -6.22
CA PRO A 651 -9.15 34.27 -6.95
C PRO A 651 -8.06 35.24 -7.42
N GLY A 652 -6.79 34.98 -7.11
CA GLY A 652 -5.69 35.86 -7.54
C GLY A 652 -4.30 35.28 -7.35
N ARG A 653 -3.61 35.13 -8.49
CA ARG A 653 -2.16 35.07 -8.77
C ARG A 653 -1.16 34.75 -7.65
N ARG A 654 -0.32 33.75 -7.92
CA ARG A 654 0.96 33.48 -7.24
C ARG A 654 1.88 34.70 -7.32
N GLY A 655 2.35 35.17 -6.18
CA GLY A 655 3.42 36.17 -6.05
C GLY A 655 4.02 36.12 -4.64
N THR A 656 5.35 36.12 -4.58
CA THR A 656 6.20 36.09 -3.39
C THR A 656 6.31 37.47 -2.72
N SER A 657 6.10 37.59 -1.42
CA SER A 657 6.76 38.56 -0.50
C SER A 657 6.24 38.32 0.92
N ARG A 658 7.07 38.00 1.93
CA ARG A 658 7.88 38.90 2.79
C ARG A 658 7.04 39.88 3.62
N LYS A 659 7.29 39.87 4.95
CA LYS A 659 7.26 40.95 5.96
C LYS A 659 7.39 40.25 7.35
N GLN A 660 8.22 40.62 8.32
CA GLN A 660 8.92 41.88 8.64
C GLN A 660 10.03 41.64 9.73
N PRO A 661 10.79 42.68 10.17
CA PRO A 661 12.24 42.64 10.44
C PRO A 661 12.65 42.49 11.92
N ALA A 662 13.94 42.20 12.14
CA ALA A 662 14.62 42.38 13.42
C ALA A 662 15.33 43.75 13.46
N PRO A 663 15.40 44.42 14.62
CA PRO A 663 16.00 45.75 14.75
C PRO A 663 17.53 45.68 14.80
N LYS A 664 18.17 46.69 14.20
CA LYS A 664 19.59 47.02 14.35
C LYS A 664 19.79 47.74 15.68
N LEU A 665 20.85 47.39 16.41
CA LEU A 665 21.57 48.31 17.29
C LEU A 665 23.06 48.12 17.02
N THR A 666 23.64 49.18 16.46
CA THR A 666 25.06 49.44 16.29
C THR A 666 25.59 50.20 17.50
N GLY A 667 26.82 49.93 17.91
CA GLY A 667 27.62 50.76 18.81
C GLY A 667 29.04 50.21 18.87
N ALA A 668 29.97 50.98 18.33
CA ALA A 668 31.38 50.63 18.15
C ALA A 668 32.23 50.97 19.38
N ALA A 669 33.22 50.12 19.64
CA ALA A 669 34.62 50.44 19.94
C ALA A 669 35.43 49.17 19.66
#